data_AF-A0A103XQP3-F1
#
_entry.id   AF-A0A103XQP3-F1
#
_cell.length_a   1.000
_cell.length_b   1.000
_cell.length_c   1.000
_cell.angle_alpha   90.00
_cell.angle_beta   90.00
_cell.angle_gamma   90.00
#
_symmetry.space_group_name_H-M   'P 1'
#
loop_
_entity.id
_entity.type
_entity.pdbx_description
1 polymer ?
#
loop_
_entity_poly.entity_id
_entity_poly.type
_entity_poly.pdbx_seq_one_letter_code
_entity_poly.pdbx_strand_id
1 'polypeptide(L)'
;MILFIHGFPELWYTWRHQILYLASQGYRAVAPDLRGYGDTTGAPTDDPTKFTTLHVVGDLVALINTLVAPGEDKVFVVGHDWGAYIAWDLCLYRPDKVRALVNMSVPFNPRNPEIKPVDRLRAAYGDDYYIVRFQEVGEIEGEFAVWGTERVLNDSFTYHKPDPLLLPKGIGFGNSLDAPISLPSWLSKEDLAYYTSKYEKTGFTGALNYYRALNTNWELTVPWSKAQVKVPVKFIVGDLDQTYHTMGVKEYIEKGGFKKDVPLLEDVIILQGVGHFLQEEKPDEINKHIHQFFKHLRTTEACMMIYNYGRKHRETEKKEPANLMEGIQHKTVNANGLNIHIAEKGEGPLVLLLHGFPELWYSWRHQILYLADHGYRAVAPDLRGYGDTTGAPVNDHTKFTVYHLVGDLIGLLDAITSDQGEKVFVVGHDWGAYVAWNLCLFRPDRVKALVSLSVPFIPWNPNGDMVQLLRAAFGEDHYIVRFQEPGDIEAELASIDTKTVVKKFLTFRNPEPFYFPKGKGFQYSPNDATVTLPTWLSEEDVEYFATRIDKSGITGAVNYYRALPLNWELTSAWQGAKVMVPSKFVTGDLDLVYHMPGMKDYIDNGGFQTDVPLLEEVVVIEGAAHFINQEKPNEINKHIVKHHNNVERVPTTIRYGLACTIRLSIHIAEKGEGPLVLLVYGFPELWYTWRHQILYLADHGYRAMAPDLRGYDDTTGAPVNDHTKFTIHHLVGDLIGLLDVITDKDEKVPDRVKALVNLSVSFLPWNPNGDMVETLRAAYGEDHYVSRFQEPEKMEAKFSKMSTQTIVKRFLTIRDPTRNNIPKDKGHDLSRNAPVTLPPWLSEEDAEYFASQLDKTGFSGGLNYYRALHLNWELNSAWRGAKVQVPTKFLIGDLDLNYHMTGMKEYIHDCGFLKDVPLLEEVVVMEDAAHFINQEKPDEINNHIFSVSAEILILHS
;
A
#
# COMPACT_ATOMS: atom_id res chain seq x y z
N MET A 1 6.67 -17.00 7.08
CA MET A 1 8.13 -17.18 7.29
C MET A 1 8.51 -18.67 7.40
N ILE A 2 9.73 -19.09 7.01
CA ILE A 2 10.34 -20.39 7.33
C ILE A 2 11.51 -20.17 8.31
N LEU A 3 11.48 -20.84 9.44
CA LEU A 3 12.55 -20.87 10.45
C LEU A 3 13.33 -22.18 10.33
N PHE A 4 14.62 -22.08 10.00
CA PHE A 4 15.56 -23.19 9.98
C PHE A 4 16.27 -23.31 11.32
N ILE A 5 16.41 -24.54 11.82
CA ILE A 5 17.04 -24.82 13.11
C ILE A 5 18.11 -25.88 12.87
N HIS A 6 19.38 -25.49 13.01
CA HIS A 6 20.55 -26.35 12.81
C HIS A 6 20.91 -27.16 14.06
N GLY A 7 21.69 -28.23 13.90
CA GLY A 7 22.20 -29.07 14.98
C GLY A 7 23.73 -29.06 15.12
N PHE A 8 24.28 -30.10 15.75
CA PHE A 8 25.73 -30.23 15.96
C PHE A 8 26.37 -31.07 14.86
N PRO A 9 27.51 -30.66 14.27
CA PRO A 9 28.31 -29.46 14.53
C PRO A 9 27.99 -28.30 13.58
N GLU A 10 26.75 -28.20 13.11
CA GLU A 10 26.34 -27.24 12.11
C GLU A 10 26.26 -25.80 12.66
N LEU A 11 25.95 -24.88 11.73
CA LEU A 11 25.72 -23.45 11.93
C LEU A 11 24.59 -23.03 10.97
N TRP A 12 24.13 -21.78 11.03
CA TRP A 12 23.13 -21.26 10.07
C TRP A 12 23.52 -21.55 8.61
N TYR A 13 24.83 -21.55 8.34
CA TYR A 13 25.44 -21.74 7.02
C TYR A 13 25.09 -23.07 6.35
N THR A 14 24.69 -24.08 7.13
CA THR A 14 24.26 -25.36 6.53
C THR A 14 23.03 -25.21 5.65
N TRP A 15 22.21 -24.19 5.95
CA TRP A 15 20.96 -23.92 5.23
C TRP A 15 21.16 -23.08 3.97
N ARG A 16 22.40 -22.75 3.56
CA ARG A 16 22.66 -21.83 2.43
C ARG A 16 21.94 -22.23 1.15
N HIS A 17 21.89 -23.52 0.84
CA HIS A 17 21.20 -24.04 -0.35
C HIS A 17 19.68 -23.90 -0.23
N GLN A 18 19.12 -24.19 0.95
CA GLN A 18 17.68 -24.12 1.23
C GLN A 18 17.18 -22.69 1.31
N ILE A 19 17.95 -21.78 1.93
CA ILE A 19 17.63 -20.36 2.04
C ILE A 19 17.50 -19.74 0.65
N LEU A 20 18.50 -19.93 -0.21
CA LEU A 20 18.50 -19.38 -1.57
C LEU A 20 17.32 -19.92 -2.39
N TYR A 21 17.11 -21.24 -2.37
CA TYR A 21 16.02 -21.85 -3.10
C TYR A 21 14.66 -21.37 -2.60
N LEU A 22 14.38 -21.45 -1.29
CA LEU A 22 13.04 -21.13 -0.75
C LEU A 22 12.75 -19.62 -0.79
N ALA A 23 13.76 -18.76 -0.68
CA ALA A 23 13.62 -17.33 -0.94
C ALA A 23 13.17 -17.07 -2.38
N SER A 24 13.75 -17.76 -3.37
CA SER A 24 13.30 -17.67 -4.77
C SER A 24 11.85 -18.13 -4.98
N GLN A 25 11.31 -18.96 -4.08
CA GLN A 25 9.92 -19.43 -4.11
C GLN A 25 8.96 -18.51 -3.31
N GLY A 26 9.44 -17.33 -2.89
CA GLY A 26 8.65 -16.33 -2.18
C GLY A 26 8.51 -16.59 -0.67
N TYR A 27 9.32 -17.47 -0.08
CA TYR A 27 9.36 -17.61 1.38
C TYR A 27 10.40 -16.68 1.99
N ARG A 28 10.06 -16.02 3.10
CA ARG A 28 11.08 -15.43 3.98
C ARG A 28 11.77 -16.54 4.77
N ALA A 29 13.01 -16.87 4.42
CA ALA A 29 13.84 -17.88 5.05
C ALA A 29 14.75 -17.25 6.13
N VAL A 30 14.74 -17.81 7.34
CA VAL A 30 15.55 -17.33 8.48
C VAL A 30 16.26 -18.53 9.11
N ALA A 31 17.58 -18.46 9.23
CA ALA A 31 18.40 -19.44 9.94
C ALA A 31 19.27 -18.71 10.97
N PRO A 32 19.00 -18.83 12.29
CA PRO A 32 19.85 -18.27 13.31
C PRO A 32 21.00 -19.23 13.65
N ASP A 33 22.11 -18.68 14.16
CA ASP A 33 22.99 -19.48 15.01
C ASP A 33 22.35 -19.66 16.38
N LEU A 34 22.19 -20.90 16.83
CA LEU A 34 21.60 -21.17 18.15
C LEU A 34 22.51 -20.73 19.29
N ARG A 35 21.96 -20.58 20.50
CA ARG A 35 22.75 -20.17 21.68
C ARG A 35 23.98 -21.07 21.86
N GLY A 36 25.15 -20.48 22.02
CA GLY A 36 26.42 -21.21 22.16
C GLY A 36 27.04 -21.71 20.85
N TYR A 37 26.49 -21.33 19.68
CA TYR A 37 27.03 -21.61 18.36
C TYR A 37 27.42 -20.33 17.62
N GLY A 38 28.42 -20.45 16.73
CA GLY A 38 28.70 -19.48 15.67
C GLY A 38 28.86 -18.04 16.14
N ASP A 39 28.09 -17.13 15.54
CA ASP A 39 28.16 -15.70 15.87
C ASP A 39 27.21 -15.27 17.00
N THR A 40 26.44 -16.20 17.58
CA THR A 40 25.52 -15.90 18.69
C THR A 40 26.29 -15.77 20.01
N THR A 41 26.13 -14.61 20.66
CA THR A 41 26.83 -14.26 21.91
C THR A 41 25.87 -14.14 23.11
N GLY A 42 26.41 -14.03 24.32
CA GLY A 42 25.64 -13.76 25.54
C GLY A 42 25.12 -14.99 26.30
N ALA A 43 25.25 -16.19 25.75
CA ALA A 43 24.93 -17.43 26.46
C ALA A 43 26.06 -17.79 27.47
N PRO A 44 25.74 -18.11 28.74
CA PRO A 44 26.74 -18.49 29.74
C PRO A 44 27.19 -19.95 29.51
N THR A 45 28.24 -20.13 28.70
CA THR A 45 28.75 -21.44 28.27
C THR A 45 29.34 -22.28 29.40
N ASP A 46 29.63 -21.68 30.55
CA ASP A 46 30.06 -22.32 31.78
C ASP A 46 28.93 -22.98 32.58
N ASP A 47 27.67 -22.70 32.25
CA ASP A 47 26.48 -23.27 32.92
C ASP A 47 25.62 -24.08 31.95
N PRO A 48 25.77 -25.43 31.92
CA PRO A 48 24.95 -26.31 31.09
C PRO A 48 23.44 -26.20 31.37
N THR A 49 23.01 -25.74 32.55
CA THR A 49 21.58 -25.60 32.89
C THR A 49 20.89 -24.49 32.09
N LYS A 50 21.66 -23.63 31.40
CA LYS A 50 21.15 -22.59 30.50
C LYS A 50 20.99 -23.05 29.05
N PHE A 51 21.26 -24.31 28.76
CA PHE A 51 21.11 -24.92 27.43
C PHE A 51 19.94 -25.90 27.35
N THR A 52 18.99 -25.79 28.30
CA THR A 52 17.76 -26.58 28.25
C THR A 52 16.88 -26.18 27.07
N THR A 53 16.06 -27.11 26.58
CA THR A 53 15.20 -26.85 25.43
C THR A 53 14.16 -25.77 25.71
N LEU A 54 13.76 -25.56 26.97
CA LEU A 54 12.92 -24.41 27.36
C LEU A 54 13.58 -23.06 27.08
N HIS A 55 14.89 -22.93 27.33
CA HIS A 55 15.61 -21.70 27.02
C HIS A 55 15.75 -21.50 25.51
N VAL A 56 16.16 -22.54 24.79
CA VAL A 56 16.35 -22.47 23.33
C VAL A 56 15.01 -22.18 22.63
N VAL A 57 13.93 -22.86 23.01
CA VAL A 57 12.58 -22.57 22.49
C VAL A 57 12.12 -21.16 22.89
N GLY A 58 12.46 -20.68 24.08
CA GLY A 58 12.21 -19.30 24.50
C GLY A 58 12.84 -18.29 23.54
N ASP A 59 14.12 -18.49 23.19
CA ASP A 59 14.82 -17.64 22.21
C ASP A 59 14.16 -17.68 20.83
N LEU A 60 13.79 -18.88 20.36
CA LEU A 60 13.13 -19.05 19.06
C LEU A 60 11.76 -18.37 19.03
N VAL A 61 10.99 -18.44 20.12
CA VAL A 61 9.70 -17.73 20.25
C VAL A 61 9.91 -16.22 20.23
N ALA A 62 10.92 -15.72 20.94
CA ALA A 62 11.27 -14.30 20.92
C ALA A 62 11.66 -13.86 19.49
N LEU A 63 12.52 -14.63 18.83
CA LEU A 63 12.93 -14.40 17.45
C LEU A 63 11.74 -14.40 16.49
N ILE A 64 10.82 -15.36 16.63
CA ILE A 64 9.57 -15.42 15.85
C ILE A 64 8.76 -14.14 16.08
N ASN A 65 8.52 -13.74 17.33
CA ASN A 65 7.73 -12.54 17.63
C ASN A 65 8.39 -11.25 17.12
N THR A 66 9.71 -11.18 17.08
CA THR A 66 10.45 -10.01 16.57
C THR A 66 10.44 -9.94 15.04
N LEU A 67 10.57 -11.09 14.37
CA LEU A 67 10.75 -11.12 12.93
C LEU A 67 9.45 -11.24 12.15
N VAL A 68 8.41 -11.84 12.70
CA VAL A 68 7.18 -12.08 11.96
C VAL A 68 6.40 -10.77 11.74
N ALA A 69 5.84 -10.62 10.53
CA ALA A 69 5.08 -9.43 10.16
C ALA A 69 3.80 -9.30 11.02
N PRO A 70 3.31 -8.07 11.28
CA PRO A 70 2.03 -7.86 11.95
C PRO A 70 0.91 -8.68 11.28
N GLY A 71 0.26 -9.57 12.04
CA GLY A 71 -0.82 -10.44 11.56
C GLY A 71 -0.43 -11.88 11.17
N GLU A 72 0.86 -12.26 11.23
CA GLU A 72 1.28 -13.66 11.08
C GLU A 72 1.62 -14.26 12.47
N ASP A 73 0.86 -15.27 12.93
CA ASP A 73 1.04 -15.85 14.27
C ASP A 73 1.86 -17.14 14.29
N LYS A 74 2.02 -17.78 13.12
CA LYS A 74 2.64 -19.11 12.97
C LYS A 74 3.65 -19.14 11.84
N VAL A 75 4.73 -19.89 12.05
CA VAL A 75 5.82 -20.05 11.07
C VAL A 75 5.94 -21.50 10.61
N PHE A 76 6.45 -21.70 9.40
CA PHE A 76 6.95 -23.01 9.00
C PHE A 76 8.30 -23.25 9.67
N VAL A 77 8.57 -24.47 10.10
CA VAL A 77 9.81 -24.84 10.78
C VAL A 77 10.49 -25.96 9.99
N VAL A 78 11.81 -25.84 9.84
CA VAL A 78 12.67 -26.89 9.29
C VAL A 78 13.77 -27.17 10.31
N GLY A 79 13.91 -28.42 10.75
CA GLY A 79 14.93 -28.82 11.71
C GLY A 79 15.80 -29.95 11.18
N HIS A 80 17.07 -29.93 11.55
CA HIS A 80 18.03 -31.03 11.32
C HIS A 80 18.85 -31.30 12.59
N ASP A 81 19.22 -32.56 12.83
CA ASP A 81 20.00 -33.02 13.99
C ASP A 81 19.49 -32.46 15.34
N TRP A 82 20.30 -31.78 16.16
CA TRP A 82 19.82 -31.13 17.39
C TRP A 82 18.78 -30.05 17.13
N GLY A 83 18.86 -29.39 15.99
CA GLY A 83 17.82 -28.47 15.56
C GLY A 83 16.50 -29.19 15.30
N ALA A 84 16.52 -30.46 14.86
CA ALA A 84 15.34 -31.29 14.78
C ALA A 84 14.79 -31.66 16.16
N TYR A 85 15.66 -31.96 17.13
CA TYR A 85 15.26 -32.16 18.53
C TYR A 85 14.56 -30.92 19.10
N ILE A 86 15.14 -29.73 18.89
CA ILE A 86 14.54 -28.46 19.33
C ILE A 86 13.25 -28.14 18.56
N ALA A 87 13.15 -28.48 17.27
CA ALA A 87 11.94 -28.27 16.50
C ALA A 87 10.77 -29.11 17.02
N TRP A 88 11.00 -30.35 17.46
CA TRP A 88 9.99 -31.16 18.14
C TRP A 88 9.49 -30.48 19.42
N ASP A 89 10.41 -29.99 20.24
CA ASP A 89 10.10 -29.32 21.49
C ASP A 89 9.36 -28.00 21.27
N LEU A 90 9.72 -27.21 20.25
CA LEU A 90 8.97 -26.02 19.85
C LEU A 90 7.52 -26.38 19.49
N CYS A 91 7.31 -27.47 18.74
CA CYS A 91 5.97 -27.94 18.39
C CYS A 91 5.17 -28.47 19.58
N LEU A 92 5.83 -29.03 20.59
CA LEU A 92 5.19 -29.48 21.83
C LEU A 92 4.83 -28.31 22.76
N TYR A 93 5.74 -27.36 22.92
CA TYR A 93 5.59 -26.26 23.87
C TYR A 93 4.73 -25.15 23.29
N ARG A 94 4.91 -24.83 22.01
CA ARG A 94 4.28 -23.71 21.30
C ARG A 94 3.73 -24.12 19.93
N PRO A 95 2.78 -25.08 19.87
CA PRO A 95 2.08 -25.41 18.62
C PRO A 95 1.28 -24.23 18.06
N ASP A 96 1.02 -23.21 18.87
CA ASP A 96 0.43 -21.93 18.47
C ASP A 96 1.39 -21.07 17.65
N LYS A 97 2.70 -21.35 17.65
CA LYS A 97 3.72 -20.64 16.86
C LYS A 97 4.18 -21.42 15.62
N VAL A 98 3.80 -22.69 15.49
CA VAL A 98 4.24 -23.54 14.37
C VAL A 98 3.05 -23.90 13.48
N ARG A 99 3.20 -23.64 12.18
CA ARG A 99 2.23 -24.01 11.15
C ARG A 99 2.42 -25.45 10.69
N ALA A 100 3.66 -25.81 10.35
CA ALA A 100 4.05 -27.16 9.98
C ALA A 100 5.56 -27.33 10.13
N LEU A 101 5.99 -28.58 10.25
CA LEU A 101 7.38 -28.95 10.48
C LEU A 101 7.87 -29.92 9.39
N VAL A 102 8.98 -29.59 8.73
CA VAL A 102 9.80 -30.59 8.03
C VAL A 102 10.97 -30.90 8.95
N ASN A 103 11.05 -32.13 9.44
CA ASN A 103 12.14 -32.52 10.34
C ASN A 103 13.02 -33.59 9.73
N MET A 104 14.32 -33.48 10.00
CA MET A 104 15.33 -34.29 9.32
C MET A 104 16.24 -34.99 10.30
N SER A 105 16.61 -36.22 9.97
CA SER A 105 17.56 -37.07 10.69
C SER A 105 17.05 -37.56 12.04
N VAL A 106 16.80 -36.68 13.02
CA VAL A 106 16.44 -37.07 14.38
C VAL A 106 14.91 -37.24 14.55
N PRO A 107 14.40 -38.48 14.77
CA PRO A 107 12.97 -38.72 14.95
C PRO A 107 12.47 -38.22 16.31
N PHE A 108 11.15 -38.03 16.44
CA PHE A 108 10.55 -37.64 17.72
C PHE A 108 10.77 -38.72 18.77
N ASN A 109 11.34 -38.36 19.92
CA ASN A 109 11.60 -39.27 21.02
C ASN A 109 10.72 -38.94 22.24
N PRO A 110 9.63 -39.68 22.48
CA PRO A 110 8.73 -39.41 23.60
C PRO A 110 9.44 -39.59 24.95
N ARG A 111 9.12 -38.72 25.91
CA ARG A 111 9.69 -38.78 27.26
C ARG A 111 9.38 -40.13 27.93
N ASN A 112 10.42 -40.87 28.29
CA ASN A 112 10.30 -42.09 29.09
C ASN A 112 10.31 -41.73 30.60
N PRO A 113 9.24 -41.98 31.37
CA PRO A 113 9.19 -41.59 32.78
C PRO A 113 10.08 -42.41 33.73
N GLU A 114 10.62 -43.55 33.29
CA GLU A 114 11.28 -44.52 34.16
C GLU A 114 12.81 -44.37 34.23
N ILE A 115 13.42 -43.81 33.18
CA ILE A 115 14.88 -43.69 33.09
C ILE A 115 15.29 -42.39 32.41
N LYS A 116 16.33 -41.74 32.95
CA LYS A 116 16.92 -40.53 32.37
C LYS A 116 17.61 -40.85 31.03
N PRO A 117 17.61 -39.95 30.04
CA PRO A 117 18.12 -40.24 28.71
C PRO A 117 19.60 -40.69 28.68
N VAL A 118 20.47 -39.98 29.41
CA VAL A 118 21.91 -40.29 29.44
C VAL A 118 22.16 -41.65 30.10
N ASP A 119 21.44 -41.96 31.18
CA ASP A 119 21.59 -43.24 31.89
C ASP A 119 21.13 -44.41 31.01
N ARG A 120 20.04 -44.22 30.24
CA ARG A 120 19.59 -45.20 29.25
C ARG A 120 20.61 -45.44 28.15
N LEU A 121 21.23 -44.38 27.63
CA LEU A 121 22.23 -44.47 26.57
C LEU A 121 23.52 -45.13 27.08
N ARG A 122 23.98 -44.78 28.29
CA ARG A 122 25.11 -45.43 28.94
C ARG A 122 24.86 -46.91 29.16
N ALA A 123 23.66 -47.31 29.59
CA ALA A 123 23.30 -48.71 29.76
C ALA A 123 23.27 -49.49 28.44
N ALA A 124 22.91 -48.84 27.33
CA ALA A 124 22.80 -49.49 26.02
C ALA A 124 24.14 -49.60 25.28
N TYR A 125 24.99 -48.57 25.34
CA TYR A 125 26.19 -48.45 24.50
C TYR A 125 27.50 -48.30 25.27
N GLY A 126 27.45 -48.19 26.60
CA GLY A 126 28.62 -48.01 27.45
C GLY A 126 29.13 -46.57 27.53
N ASP A 127 30.25 -46.40 28.23
CA ASP A 127 30.83 -45.08 28.53
C ASP A 127 31.51 -44.41 27.31
N ASP A 128 31.86 -45.19 26.28
CA ASP A 128 32.48 -44.67 25.06
C ASP A 128 31.46 -44.07 24.07
N TYR A 129 30.16 -44.20 24.33
CA TYR A 129 29.14 -43.58 23.48
C TYR A 129 29.24 -42.06 23.54
N TYR A 130 29.24 -41.39 22.38
CA TYR A 130 29.59 -39.98 22.28
C TYR A 130 28.78 -39.05 23.22
N ILE A 131 27.46 -39.28 23.36
CA ILE A 131 26.62 -38.48 24.27
C ILE A 131 27.06 -38.63 25.74
N VAL A 132 27.50 -39.84 26.14
CA VAL A 132 27.99 -40.11 27.49
C VAL A 132 29.35 -39.45 27.69
N ARG A 133 30.22 -39.51 26.66
CA ARG A 133 31.53 -38.83 26.65
C ARG A 133 31.44 -37.31 26.76
N PHE A 134 30.33 -36.72 26.30
CA PHE A 134 30.14 -35.26 26.34
C PHE A 134 29.69 -34.73 27.71
N GLN A 135 29.31 -35.60 28.66
CA GLN A 135 28.70 -35.17 29.92
C GLN A 135 29.68 -34.43 30.84
N GLU A 136 30.93 -34.89 30.92
CA GLU A 136 31.95 -34.24 31.75
C GLU A 136 32.50 -33.00 31.04
N VAL A 137 32.40 -31.84 31.70
CA VAL A 137 32.84 -30.56 31.14
C VAL A 137 34.35 -30.55 30.99
N GLY A 138 34.84 -30.28 29.77
CA GLY A 138 36.26 -30.12 29.48
C GLY A 138 36.99 -31.41 29.13
N GLU A 139 36.41 -32.59 29.37
CA GLU A 139 37.07 -33.86 29.02
C GLU A 139 37.19 -34.02 27.50
N ILE A 140 36.06 -34.08 26.79
CA ILE A 140 36.07 -34.27 25.34
C ILE A 140 36.58 -33.03 24.60
N GLU A 141 36.33 -31.83 25.14
CA GLU A 141 36.92 -30.60 24.58
C GLU A 141 38.44 -30.62 24.63
N GLY A 142 39.03 -31.16 25.72
CA GLY A 142 40.46 -31.36 25.83
C GLY A 142 41.00 -32.33 24.77
N GLU A 143 40.26 -33.40 24.46
CA GLU A 143 40.62 -34.29 23.35
C GLU A 143 40.49 -33.57 22.01
N PHE A 144 39.37 -32.90 21.72
CA PHE A 144 39.19 -32.14 20.48
C PHE A 144 40.29 -31.09 20.26
N ALA A 145 40.80 -30.47 21.32
CA ALA A 145 41.93 -29.54 21.23
C ALA A 145 43.23 -30.23 20.78
N VAL A 146 43.45 -31.50 21.14
CA VAL A 146 44.60 -32.30 20.67
C VAL A 146 44.44 -32.70 19.20
N TRP A 147 43.22 -33.04 18.77
CA TRP A 147 42.93 -33.43 17.39
C TRP A 147 42.89 -32.25 16.41
N GLY A 148 42.53 -31.06 16.89
CA GLY A 148 42.36 -29.85 16.10
C GLY A 148 40.95 -29.71 15.54
N THR A 149 40.44 -28.46 15.54
CA THR A 149 39.06 -28.12 15.17
C THR A 149 38.68 -28.59 13.76
N GLU A 150 39.54 -28.31 12.77
CA GLU A 150 39.31 -28.70 11.37
C GLU A 150 39.11 -30.21 11.23
N ARG A 151 39.95 -30.99 11.92
CA ARG A 151 39.88 -32.45 11.88
C ARG A 151 38.64 -32.99 12.56
N VAL A 152 38.29 -32.46 13.73
CA VAL A 152 37.06 -32.85 14.45
C VAL A 152 35.83 -32.57 13.61
N LEU A 153 35.76 -31.41 12.96
CA LEU A 153 34.65 -31.05 12.07
C LEU A 153 34.61 -31.94 10.83
N ASN A 154 35.75 -32.17 10.17
CA ASN A 154 35.83 -33.09 9.05
C ASN A 154 35.32 -34.49 9.43
N ASP A 155 35.85 -35.06 10.51
CA ASP A 155 35.50 -36.43 10.92
C ASP A 155 34.03 -36.51 11.38
N SER A 156 33.46 -35.42 11.90
CA SER A 156 32.03 -35.32 12.22
C SER A 156 31.15 -35.27 10.96
N PHE A 157 31.45 -34.38 10.00
CA PHE A 157 30.68 -34.24 8.76
C PHE A 157 30.78 -35.47 7.85
N THR A 158 31.92 -36.16 7.89
CA THR A 158 32.19 -37.33 7.04
C THR A 158 31.87 -38.66 7.73
N TYR A 159 31.32 -38.63 8.95
CA TYR A 159 30.87 -39.84 9.63
C TYR A 159 29.66 -40.43 8.90
N HIS A 160 29.92 -41.48 8.12
CA HIS A 160 28.93 -42.09 7.22
C HIS A 160 28.60 -43.54 7.61
N LYS A 161 28.97 -43.96 8.82
CA LYS A 161 28.70 -45.32 9.31
C LYS A 161 27.33 -45.37 9.99
N PRO A 162 26.52 -46.42 9.73
CA PRO A 162 25.23 -46.60 10.39
C PRO A 162 25.36 -47.04 11.86
N ASP A 163 26.55 -47.45 12.29
CA ASP A 163 26.79 -47.89 13.67
C ASP A 163 26.78 -46.70 14.66
N PRO A 164 26.39 -46.95 15.93
CA PRO A 164 26.47 -45.93 16.99
C PRO A 164 27.87 -45.30 17.06
N LEU A 165 27.93 -43.97 17.08
CA LEU A 165 29.20 -43.26 17.24
C LEU A 165 29.80 -43.52 18.63
N LEU A 166 30.87 -44.31 18.65
CA LEU A 166 31.72 -44.52 19.82
C LEU A 166 32.96 -43.66 19.67
N LEU A 167 33.29 -42.91 20.72
CA LEU A 167 34.50 -42.12 20.86
C LEU A 167 35.29 -42.68 22.05
N PRO A 168 36.10 -43.75 21.90
CA PRO A 168 36.92 -44.24 22.99
C PRO A 168 37.98 -43.22 23.39
N LYS A 169 38.31 -43.17 24.70
CA LYS A 169 39.24 -42.17 25.25
C LYS A 169 40.60 -42.23 24.56
N GLY A 170 41.02 -41.12 23.97
CA GLY A 170 42.29 -40.99 23.24
C GLY A 170 42.30 -41.56 21.81
N ILE A 171 41.19 -42.14 21.32
CA ILE A 171 41.08 -42.70 19.96
C ILE A 171 40.25 -41.79 19.04
N GLY A 172 39.36 -40.95 19.59
CA GLY A 172 38.52 -40.04 18.83
C GLY A 172 37.61 -40.79 17.83
N PHE A 173 37.56 -40.33 16.59
CA PHE A 173 36.75 -40.93 15.51
C PHE A 173 37.40 -42.18 14.87
N GLY A 174 38.54 -42.65 15.39
CA GLY A 174 39.19 -43.88 14.94
C GLY A 174 40.20 -43.73 13.80
N ASN A 175 40.38 -42.53 13.26
CA ASN A 175 41.43 -42.22 12.27
C ASN A 175 42.74 -41.84 12.97
N SER A 176 43.91 -42.13 12.37
CA SER A 176 45.20 -41.61 12.88
C SER A 176 45.27 -40.07 12.76
N LEU A 177 45.92 -39.39 13.71
CA LEU A 177 46.17 -37.93 13.65
C LEU A 177 46.83 -37.52 12.32
N ASP A 178 47.72 -38.35 11.79
CA ASP A 178 48.45 -38.10 10.55
C ASP A 178 47.68 -38.47 9.26
N ALA A 179 46.46 -39.02 9.37
CA ALA A 179 45.68 -39.39 8.19
C ALA A 179 45.24 -38.14 7.41
N PRO A 180 45.30 -38.15 6.06
CA PRO A 180 44.90 -37.00 5.26
C PRO A 180 43.39 -36.72 5.38
N ILE A 181 43.02 -35.45 5.42
CA ILE A 181 41.62 -35.00 5.37
C ILE A 181 41.08 -35.26 3.95
N SER A 182 39.99 -36.03 3.87
CA SER A 182 39.29 -36.34 2.63
C SER A 182 37.86 -35.81 2.70
N LEU A 183 37.52 -34.87 1.84
CA LEU A 183 36.20 -34.24 1.81
C LEU A 183 35.26 -34.96 0.82
N PRO A 184 33.98 -35.12 1.16
CA PRO A 184 32.97 -35.60 0.24
C PRO A 184 32.64 -34.53 -0.80
N SER A 185 32.03 -34.93 -1.92
CA SER A 185 31.75 -34.01 -3.04
C SER A 185 30.81 -32.84 -2.70
N TRP A 186 30.06 -32.95 -1.59
CA TRP A 186 29.11 -31.94 -1.13
C TRP A 186 29.69 -30.97 -0.09
N LEU A 187 30.90 -31.22 0.44
CA LEU A 187 31.57 -30.36 1.41
C LEU A 187 32.86 -29.80 0.80
N SER A 188 32.87 -28.51 0.48
CA SER A 188 34.08 -27.87 -0.05
C SER A 188 35.10 -27.55 1.05
N LYS A 189 36.33 -27.23 0.64
CA LYS A 189 37.36 -26.76 1.58
C LYS A 189 36.97 -25.42 2.20
N GLU A 190 36.32 -24.57 1.42
CA GLU A 190 35.81 -23.27 1.84
C GLU A 190 34.70 -23.44 2.89
N ASP A 191 33.80 -24.41 2.70
CA ASP A 191 32.77 -24.75 3.69
C ASP A 191 33.43 -25.21 4.99
N LEU A 192 34.36 -26.18 4.94
CA LEU A 192 35.05 -26.67 6.15
C LEU A 192 35.85 -25.56 6.85
N ALA A 193 36.51 -24.69 6.10
CA ALA A 193 37.24 -23.55 6.63
C ALA A 193 36.30 -22.56 7.36
N TYR A 194 35.09 -22.35 6.82
CA TYR A 194 34.07 -21.53 7.47
C TYR A 194 33.71 -22.09 8.86
N TYR A 195 33.31 -23.36 8.95
CA TYR A 195 32.98 -23.99 10.23
C TYR A 195 34.17 -23.96 11.20
N THR A 196 35.37 -24.27 10.70
CA THR A 196 36.61 -24.25 11.50
C THR A 196 36.83 -22.89 12.12
N SER A 197 36.76 -21.81 11.33
CA SER A 197 36.97 -20.45 11.82
C SER A 197 35.99 -20.04 12.92
N LYS A 198 34.75 -20.56 12.88
CA LYS A 198 33.73 -20.27 13.89
C LYS A 198 33.97 -21.04 15.17
N TYR A 199 34.27 -22.35 15.09
CA TYR A 199 34.56 -23.16 16.27
C TYR A 199 35.93 -22.84 16.90
N GLU A 200 36.90 -22.34 16.14
CA GLU A 200 38.14 -21.80 16.72
C GLU A 200 37.89 -20.56 17.58
N LYS A 201 36.87 -19.76 17.22
CA LYS A 201 36.46 -18.58 17.98
C LYS A 201 35.63 -18.94 19.21
N THR A 202 34.67 -19.86 19.08
CA THR A 202 33.70 -20.16 20.15
C THR A 202 34.08 -21.35 21.04
N GLY A 203 34.93 -22.25 20.53
CA GLY A 203 35.09 -23.60 21.09
C GLY A 203 33.85 -24.47 20.90
N PHE A 204 33.93 -25.71 21.40
CA PHE A 204 32.86 -26.71 21.32
C PHE A 204 31.92 -26.72 22.54
N THR A 205 32.31 -26.12 23.66
CA THR A 205 31.59 -26.24 24.94
C THR A 205 30.13 -25.80 24.86
N GLY A 206 29.83 -24.67 24.21
CA GLY A 206 28.45 -24.19 24.05
C GLY A 206 27.56 -25.19 23.29
N ALA A 207 28.08 -25.76 22.21
CA ALA A 207 27.41 -26.80 21.43
C ALA A 207 27.20 -28.10 22.24
N LEU A 208 28.22 -28.53 22.99
CA LEU A 208 28.16 -29.73 23.82
C LEU A 208 27.22 -29.59 25.01
N ASN A 209 26.92 -28.38 25.47
CA ASN A 209 25.99 -28.16 26.59
C ASN A 209 24.55 -28.59 26.28
N TYR A 210 24.13 -28.68 25.01
CA TYR A 210 22.83 -29.25 24.62
C TYR A 210 22.72 -30.72 25.05
N TYR A 211 23.80 -31.48 24.90
CA TYR A 211 23.90 -32.87 25.33
C TYR A 211 23.92 -33.01 26.85
N ARG A 212 24.63 -32.10 27.54
CA ARG A 212 24.70 -32.06 29.02
C ARG A 212 23.35 -31.72 29.64
N ALA A 213 22.52 -30.94 28.93
CA ALA A 213 21.19 -30.58 29.39
C ALA A 213 20.15 -31.70 29.25
N LEU A 214 20.45 -32.85 28.62
CA LEU A 214 19.48 -33.93 28.35
C LEU A 214 18.72 -34.41 29.60
N ASN A 215 19.43 -34.67 30.69
CA ASN A 215 18.81 -35.13 31.93
C ASN A 215 17.98 -34.01 32.60
N THR A 216 18.46 -32.77 32.54
CA THR A 216 17.71 -31.60 33.04
C THR A 216 16.44 -31.36 32.23
N ASN A 217 16.51 -31.49 30.89
CA ASN A 217 15.35 -31.42 30.02
C ASN A 217 14.33 -32.51 30.38
N TRP A 218 14.78 -33.73 30.64
CA TRP A 218 13.90 -34.81 31.08
C TRP A 218 13.17 -34.50 32.40
N GLU A 219 13.81 -33.81 33.34
CA GLU A 219 13.20 -33.36 34.60
C GLU A 219 12.19 -32.23 34.36
N LEU A 220 12.56 -31.23 33.55
CA LEU A 220 11.72 -30.05 33.28
C LEU A 220 10.50 -30.37 32.41
N THR A 221 10.59 -31.38 31.55
CA THR A 221 9.54 -31.73 30.57
C THR A 221 8.53 -32.73 31.09
N VAL A 222 8.53 -33.03 32.39
CA VAL A 222 7.51 -33.86 33.05
C VAL A 222 6.07 -33.44 32.66
N PRO A 223 5.69 -32.15 32.60
CA PRO A 223 4.35 -31.74 32.19
C PRO A 223 3.93 -32.18 30.78
N TRP A 224 4.90 -32.47 29.89
CA TRP A 224 4.66 -32.97 28.53
C TRP A 224 4.79 -34.49 28.41
N SER A 225 4.80 -35.21 29.54
CA SER A 225 4.79 -36.68 29.52
C SER A 225 3.55 -37.19 28.77
N LYS A 226 3.79 -38.05 27.75
CA LYS A 226 2.75 -38.58 26.85
C LYS A 226 2.08 -37.50 25.97
N ALA A 227 2.62 -36.29 25.89
CA ALA A 227 2.17 -35.29 24.95
C ALA A 227 2.49 -35.72 23.51
N GLN A 228 1.60 -35.36 22.59
CA GLN A 228 1.75 -35.63 21.16
C GLN A 228 2.10 -34.35 20.41
N VAL A 229 2.86 -34.47 19.33
CA VAL A 229 3.10 -33.36 18.39
C VAL A 229 1.89 -33.22 17.47
N LYS A 230 1.16 -32.09 17.58
CA LYS A 230 -0.14 -31.88 16.93
C LYS A 230 -0.10 -30.88 15.76
N VAL A 231 1.06 -30.65 15.18
CA VAL A 231 1.20 -29.88 13.93
C VAL A 231 1.46 -30.84 12.76
N PRO A 232 1.09 -30.48 11.52
CA PRO A 232 1.48 -31.24 10.33
C PRO A 232 2.99 -31.42 10.24
N VAL A 233 3.43 -32.65 10.01
CA VAL A 233 4.86 -33.01 10.01
C VAL A 233 5.22 -33.83 8.78
N LYS A 234 6.37 -33.52 8.19
CA LYS A 234 7.07 -34.40 7.24
C LYS A 234 8.43 -34.75 7.81
N PHE A 235 8.78 -36.03 7.80
CA PHE A 235 10.07 -36.50 8.30
C PHE A 235 10.92 -37.08 7.16
N ILE A 236 12.20 -36.74 7.13
CA ILE A 236 13.15 -37.21 6.10
C ILE A 236 14.43 -37.70 6.80
N VAL A 237 14.91 -38.87 6.42
CA VAL A 237 16.14 -39.45 6.98
C VAL A 237 16.91 -40.21 5.90
N GLY A 238 18.23 -40.25 6.00
CA GLY A 238 19.07 -41.10 5.16
C GLY A 238 19.06 -42.56 5.64
N ASP A 239 19.15 -43.53 4.73
CA ASP A 239 19.27 -44.95 5.09
C ASP A 239 20.64 -45.29 5.69
N LEU A 240 21.64 -44.42 5.55
CA LEU A 240 22.97 -44.55 6.16
C LEU A 240 23.13 -43.66 7.41
N ASP A 241 22.08 -42.95 7.83
CA ASP A 241 22.08 -42.11 9.02
C ASP A 241 22.08 -42.96 10.31
N GLN A 242 23.07 -42.77 11.18
CA GLN A 242 23.18 -43.44 12.48
C GLN A 242 21.92 -43.31 13.38
N THR A 243 21.20 -42.20 13.28
CA THR A 243 19.98 -41.96 14.07
C THR A 243 18.86 -42.90 13.64
N TYR A 244 18.80 -43.26 12.36
CA TYR A 244 17.85 -44.24 11.82
C TYR A 244 18.16 -45.67 12.28
N HIS A 245 19.42 -45.99 12.57
CA HIS A 245 19.87 -47.30 13.07
C HIS A 245 19.98 -47.36 14.60
N THR A 246 19.63 -46.29 15.31
CA THR A 246 19.55 -46.30 16.77
C THR A 246 18.53 -47.33 17.24
N MET A 247 18.87 -48.11 18.27
CA MET A 247 18.05 -49.21 18.78
C MET A 247 16.59 -48.80 18.98
N GLY A 248 15.67 -49.50 18.30
CA GLY A 248 14.23 -49.28 18.40
C GLY A 248 13.66 -48.22 17.46
N VAL A 249 14.48 -47.41 16.77
CA VAL A 249 14.00 -46.33 15.90
C VAL A 249 13.30 -46.87 14.66
N LYS A 250 13.89 -47.87 13.97
CA LYS A 250 13.22 -48.49 12.81
C LYS A 250 11.90 -49.11 13.21
N GLU A 251 11.88 -49.89 14.30
CA GLU A 251 10.62 -50.43 14.81
C GLU A 251 9.62 -49.35 15.20
N TYR A 252 10.09 -48.24 15.79
CA TYR A 252 9.23 -47.12 16.15
C TYR A 252 8.60 -46.46 14.93
N ILE A 253 9.37 -46.26 13.85
CA ILE A 253 8.89 -45.72 12.57
C ILE A 253 7.95 -46.71 11.88
N GLU A 254 8.37 -47.97 11.71
CA GLU A 254 7.69 -48.98 10.90
C GLU A 254 6.47 -49.59 11.60
N LYS A 255 6.50 -49.76 12.93
CA LYS A 255 5.40 -50.37 13.70
C LYS A 255 4.38 -49.34 14.19
N GLY A 256 4.42 -48.12 13.66
CA GLY A 256 3.43 -47.08 13.90
C GLY A 256 3.58 -46.32 15.23
N GLY A 257 4.67 -46.54 15.97
CA GLY A 257 4.97 -45.77 17.18
C GLY A 257 5.14 -44.28 16.87
N PHE A 258 5.87 -43.96 15.80
CA PHE A 258 6.11 -42.57 15.40
C PHE A 258 4.82 -41.85 15.02
N LYS A 259 3.95 -42.51 14.27
CA LYS A 259 2.63 -42.00 13.92
C LYS A 259 1.70 -41.89 15.15
N LYS A 260 1.86 -42.76 16.15
CA LYS A 260 1.12 -42.68 17.41
C LYS A 260 1.47 -41.42 18.20
N ASP A 261 2.74 -41.06 18.26
CA ASP A 261 3.19 -39.91 19.04
C ASP A 261 3.17 -38.59 18.24
N VAL A 262 3.24 -38.68 16.90
CA VAL A 262 3.06 -37.59 15.93
C VAL A 262 1.86 -37.89 15.03
N PRO A 263 0.62 -37.69 15.51
CA PRO A 263 -0.59 -38.08 14.78
C PRO A 263 -0.73 -37.44 13.39
N LEU A 264 -0.17 -36.25 13.18
CA LEU A 264 -0.20 -35.53 11.90
C LEU A 264 1.09 -35.70 11.07
N LEU A 265 1.85 -36.76 11.30
CA LEU A 265 2.98 -37.16 10.44
C LEU A 265 2.48 -37.62 9.07
N GLU A 266 2.66 -36.81 8.03
CA GLU A 266 2.17 -37.10 6.68
C GLU A 266 3.04 -38.13 5.96
N ASP A 267 4.35 -37.87 5.89
CA ASP A 267 5.30 -38.73 5.20
C ASP A 267 6.54 -39.00 6.05
N VAL A 268 7.08 -40.20 5.88
CA VAL A 268 8.45 -40.57 6.29
C VAL A 268 9.21 -40.94 5.02
N ILE A 269 10.22 -40.15 4.69
CA ILE A 269 11.06 -40.35 3.51
C ILE A 269 12.40 -40.93 3.96
N ILE A 270 12.76 -42.10 3.42
CA ILE A 270 14.05 -42.74 3.65
C ILE A 270 14.87 -42.63 2.36
N LEU A 271 15.83 -41.72 2.33
CA LEU A 271 16.68 -41.48 1.17
C LEU A 271 17.77 -42.55 1.07
N GLN A 272 17.88 -43.18 -0.10
CA GLN A 272 18.84 -44.26 -0.33
C GLN A 272 20.24 -43.72 -0.62
N GLY A 273 21.25 -44.29 0.03
CA GLY A 273 22.65 -43.91 -0.12
C GLY A 273 22.96 -42.51 0.43
N VAL A 274 22.19 -42.02 1.38
CA VAL A 274 22.34 -40.68 1.98
C VAL A 274 22.66 -40.82 3.47
N GLY A 275 23.65 -40.07 3.93
CA GLY A 275 24.08 -40.03 5.32
C GLY A 275 23.25 -39.09 6.19
N HIS A 276 23.88 -38.59 7.25
CA HIS A 276 23.23 -37.77 8.26
C HIS A 276 22.90 -36.35 7.75
N PHE A 277 23.81 -35.72 7.00
CA PHE A 277 23.69 -34.31 6.56
C PHE A 277 22.92 -34.18 5.23
N LEU A 278 21.75 -34.80 5.15
CA LEU A 278 20.97 -34.95 3.91
C LEU A 278 20.62 -33.65 3.18
N GLN A 279 20.46 -32.53 3.90
CA GLN A 279 20.26 -31.18 3.36
C GLN A 279 21.48 -30.63 2.60
N GLU A 280 22.68 -31.11 2.91
CA GLU A 280 23.94 -30.80 2.21
C GLU A 280 24.24 -31.83 1.12
N GLU A 281 23.97 -33.11 1.38
CA GLU A 281 24.26 -34.20 0.45
C GLU A 281 23.35 -34.18 -0.79
N LYS A 282 22.07 -33.81 -0.60
CA LYS A 282 21.02 -33.80 -1.62
C LYS A 282 20.17 -32.52 -1.58
N PRO A 283 20.79 -31.32 -1.68
CA PRO A 283 20.11 -30.06 -1.42
C PRO A 283 18.88 -29.86 -2.32
N ASP A 284 18.97 -30.20 -3.60
CA ASP A 284 17.86 -30.07 -4.56
C ASP A 284 16.67 -30.97 -4.25
N GLU A 285 16.91 -32.19 -3.76
CA GLU A 285 15.86 -33.14 -3.41
C GLU A 285 15.16 -32.70 -2.12
N ILE A 286 15.94 -32.26 -1.13
CA ILE A 286 15.42 -31.70 0.12
C ILE A 286 14.62 -30.42 -0.13
N ASN A 287 15.13 -29.53 -0.98
CA ASN A 287 14.45 -28.32 -1.42
C ASN A 287 13.06 -28.61 -2.00
N LYS A 288 12.97 -29.63 -2.87
CA LYS A 288 11.70 -30.08 -3.44
C LYS A 288 10.76 -30.62 -2.36
N HIS A 289 11.23 -31.47 -1.46
CA HIS A 289 10.41 -32.01 -0.39
C HIS A 289 9.86 -30.92 0.54
N ILE A 290 10.70 -29.98 0.97
CA ILE A 290 10.29 -28.85 1.83
C ILE A 290 9.24 -28.01 1.10
N HIS A 291 9.54 -27.57 -0.13
CA HIS A 291 8.65 -26.70 -0.89
C HIS A 291 7.32 -27.39 -1.19
N GLN A 292 7.32 -28.64 -1.66
CA GLN A 292 6.09 -29.37 -1.99
C GLN A 292 5.19 -29.55 -0.78
N PHE A 293 5.75 -29.91 0.38
CA PHE A 293 4.99 -30.09 1.60
C PHE A 293 4.35 -28.78 2.09
N PHE A 294 5.13 -27.71 2.20
CA PHE A 294 4.60 -26.41 2.62
C PHE A 294 3.63 -25.81 1.59
N LYS A 295 3.86 -26.04 0.29
CA LYS A 295 2.90 -25.64 -0.77
C LYS A 295 1.61 -26.45 -0.67
N HIS A 296 1.70 -27.77 -0.45
CA HIS A 296 0.54 -28.64 -0.27
C HIS A 296 -0.31 -28.17 0.90
N LEU A 297 0.28 -27.93 2.07
CA LEU A 297 -0.45 -27.45 3.24
C LEU A 297 -1.12 -26.09 3.02
N ARG A 298 -0.43 -25.13 2.38
CA ARG A 298 -1.04 -23.86 1.99
C ARG A 298 -2.24 -24.05 1.05
N THR A 299 -2.23 -25.08 0.21
CA THR A 299 -3.33 -25.39 -0.72
C THR A 299 -4.46 -26.18 -0.03
N THR A 300 -4.11 -27.18 0.77
CA THR A 300 -5.03 -28.08 1.47
C THR A 300 -5.72 -27.39 2.63
N GLU A 301 -5.08 -26.45 3.33
CA GLU A 301 -5.78 -25.62 4.32
C GLU A 301 -6.77 -24.66 3.66
N ALA A 302 -6.44 -24.08 2.50
CA ALA A 302 -7.41 -23.32 1.73
C ALA A 302 -8.59 -24.21 1.30
N CYS A 303 -8.33 -25.44 0.81
CA CYS A 303 -9.37 -26.39 0.42
C CYS A 303 -10.13 -26.99 1.61
N MET A 304 -9.50 -27.26 2.76
CA MET A 304 -10.13 -27.79 3.97
C MET A 304 -10.86 -26.72 4.76
N MET A 305 -10.45 -25.46 4.71
CA MET A 305 -11.28 -24.36 5.20
C MET A 305 -12.55 -24.26 4.35
N ILE A 306 -12.43 -24.33 3.02
CA ILE A 306 -13.60 -24.39 2.11
C ILE A 306 -14.47 -25.65 2.37
N TYR A 307 -13.85 -26.82 2.61
CA TYR A 307 -14.54 -28.10 2.82
C TYR A 307 -15.15 -28.24 4.22
N ASN A 308 -14.45 -27.85 5.29
CA ASN A 308 -14.95 -27.89 6.67
C ASN A 308 -15.97 -26.80 6.95
N TYR A 309 -15.87 -25.64 6.27
CA TYR A 309 -16.96 -24.65 6.22
C TYR A 309 -18.21 -25.26 5.55
N GLY A 310 -18.04 -25.94 4.42
CA GLY A 310 -19.13 -26.68 3.76
C GLY A 310 -19.67 -27.88 4.56
N ARG A 311 -18.88 -28.50 5.44
CA ARG A 311 -19.27 -29.68 6.24
C ARG A 311 -19.92 -29.31 7.57
N LYS A 312 -19.44 -28.28 8.28
CA LYS A 312 -20.13 -27.74 9.46
C LYS A 312 -21.54 -27.26 9.11
N HIS A 313 -21.74 -26.71 7.91
CA HIS A 313 -23.07 -26.28 7.44
C HIS A 313 -23.98 -27.41 6.94
N ARG A 314 -23.46 -28.60 6.59
CA ARG A 314 -24.27 -29.77 6.21
C ARG A 314 -24.72 -30.64 7.39
N GLU A 315 -23.94 -30.71 8.47
CA GLU A 315 -24.32 -31.50 9.66
C GLU A 315 -25.19 -30.71 10.66
N THR A 316 -25.35 -29.38 10.49
CA THR A 316 -26.31 -28.55 11.25
C THR A 316 -27.64 -28.30 10.53
N GLU A 317 -27.94 -28.98 9.42
CA GLU A 317 -29.24 -28.90 8.72
C GLU A 317 -30.41 -29.64 9.44
N LYS A 318 -30.34 -29.76 10.77
CA LYS A 318 -31.50 -30.01 11.62
C LYS A 318 -31.43 -29.18 12.89
N LYS A 319 -31.51 -27.85 12.75
CA LYS A 319 -32.10 -26.94 13.74
C LYS A 319 -32.42 -25.60 13.06
N GLU A 320 -33.60 -25.06 13.36
CA GLU A 320 -34.15 -23.80 12.86
C GLU A 320 -33.19 -22.59 13.03
N PRO A 321 -33.28 -21.56 12.18
CA PRO A 321 -32.23 -20.56 12.02
C PRO A 321 -32.16 -19.57 13.21
N ALA A 322 -30.95 -19.38 13.72
CA ALA A 322 -30.59 -18.20 14.52
C ALA A 322 -30.17 -17.05 13.57
N ASN A 323 -30.40 -15.83 14.02
CA ASN A 323 -30.45 -14.59 13.24
C ASN A 323 -29.11 -14.25 12.53
N LEU A 324 -29.11 -14.12 11.18
CA LEU A 324 -27.94 -13.91 10.31
C LEU A 324 -27.17 -12.59 10.58
N MET A 325 -27.76 -11.67 11.33
CA MET A 325 -27.25 -10.31 11.58
C MET A 325 -26.45 -10.16 12.88
N GLU A 326 -26.26 -11.25 13.63
CA GLU A 326 -25.65 -11.19 14.95
C GLU A 326 -24.14 -10.84 14.89
N GLY A 327 -23.77 -9.71 15.49
CA GLY A 327 -22.38 -9.28 15.66
C GLY A 327 -21.80 -8.35 14.59
N ILE A 328 -22.61 -7.71 13.75
CA ILE A 328 -22.21 -6.50 13.00
C ILE A 328 -22.39 -5.28 13.93
N GLN A 329 -21.37 -4.44 14.05
CA GLN A 329 -21.43 -3.22 14.86
C GLN A 329 -21.90 -2.04 14.01
N HIS A 330 -22.79 -1.22 14.56
CA HIS A 330 -23.24 0.02 13.93
C HIS A 330 -22.70 1.22 14.69
N LYS A 331 -22.12 2.17 13.96
CA LYS A 331 -21.55 3.40 14.53
C LYS A 331 -21.97 4.60 13.70
N THR A 332 -21.96 5.76 14.32
CA THR A 332 -22.08 7.05 13.64
C THR A 332 -20.74 7.77 13.76
N VAL A 333 -20.18 8.16 12.63
CA VAL A 333 -18.88 8.84 12.51
C VAL A 333 -19.09 10.24 11.97
N ASN A 334 -18.52 11.24 12.63
CA ASN A 334 -18.56 12.62 12.17
C ASN A 334 -17.45 12.87 11.15
N ALA A 335 -17.80 13.12 9.89
CA ALA A 335 -16.84 13.38 8.83
C ALA A 335 -17.43 14.29 7.75
N ASN A 336 -16.62 15.23 7.25
CA ASN A 336 -17.00 16.17 6.17
C ASN A 336 -18.35 16.90 6.38
N GLY A 337 -18.67 17.25 7.63
CA GLY A 337 -19.94 17.89 7.99
C GLY A 337 -21.16 16.96 8.02
N LEU A 338 -20.97 15.65 7.88
CA LEU A 338 -22.00 14.62 7.97
C LEU A 338 -21.86 13.77 9.24
N ASN A 339 -22.97 13.19 9.67
CA ASN A 339 -23.03 12.05 10.58
C ASN A 339 -23.18 10.79 9.75
N ILE A 340 -22.07 10.14 9.41
CA ILE A 340 -22.02 8.97 8.55
C ILE A 340 -22.30 7.71 9.39
N HIS A 341 -23.36 7.00 9.04
CA HIS A 341 -23.58 5.64 9.56
C HIS A 341 -22.59 4.68 8.93
N ILE A 342 -21.97 3.84 9.75
CA ILE A 342 -21.19 2.69 9.29
C ILE A 342 -21.68 1.42 9.95
N ALA A 343 -21.67 0.34 9.17
CA ALA A 343 -21.73 -1.03 9.64
C ALA A 343 -20.34 -1.65 9.51
N GLU A 344 -19.80 -2.21 10.60
CA GLU A 344 -18.48 -2.84 10.58
C GLU A 344 -18.44 -4.18 11.30
N LYS A 345 -17.54 -5.04 10.82
CA LYS A 345 -17.21 -6.32 11.46
C LYS A 345 -15.80 -6.75 11.10
N GLY A 346 -15.16 -7.46 12.02
CA GLY A 346 -13.82 -8.02 11.82
C GLY A 346 -12.72 -7.08 12.27
N GLU A 347 -11.50 -7.61 12.19
CA GLU A 347 -10.24 -6.94 12.53
C GLU A 347 -9.24 -7.21 11.40
N GLY A 348 -8.18 -6.41 11.30
CA GLY A 348 -7.18 -6.51 10.22
C GLY A 348 -7.31 -5.40 9.16
N PRO A 349 -6.74 -5.59 7.95
CA PRO A 349 -6.74 -4.57 6.91
C PRO A 349 -8.16 -4.11 6.56
N LEU A 350 -8.37 -2.80 6.43
CA LEU A 350 -9.67 -2.24 6.16
C LEU A 350 -10.11 -2.53 4.72
N VAL A 351 -11.35 -3.02 4.56
CA VAL A 351 -12.06 -3.11 3.29
C VAL A 351 -13.29 -2.21 3.34
N LEU A 352 -13.25 -1.13 2.56
CA LEU A 352 -14.33 -0.17 2.43
C LEU A 352 -15.32 -0.64 1.36
N LEU A 353 -16.58 -0.83 1.75
CA LEU A 353 -17.65 -1.39 0.91
C LEU A 353 -18.66 -0.31 0.54
N LEU A 354 -18.68 0.12 -0.72
CA LEU A 354 -19.46 1.26 -1.21
C LEU A 354 -20.68 0.77 -2.02
N HIS A 355 -21.88 0.93 -1.47
CA HIS A 355 -23.13 0.55 -2.14
C HIS A 355 -23.53 1.56 -3.24
N GLY A 356 -24.48 1.18 -4.11
CA GLY A 356 -25.05 2.05 -5.14
C GLY A 356 -26.53 2.38 -4.93
N PHE A 357 -27.26 2.56 -6.03
CA PHE A 357 -28.68 2.92 -6.06
C PHE A 357 -29.58 1.71 -6.36
N PRO A 358 -30.75 1.56 -5.71
CA PRO A 358 -31.21 2.19 -4.47
C PRO A 358 -30.84 1.30 -3.26
N GLU A 359 -29.55 1.15 -3.01
CA GLU A 359 -29.01 0.23 -2.00
C GLU A 359 -28.70 0.92 -0.66
N LEU A 360 -28.12 0.16 0.27
CA LEU A 360 -27.65 0.58 1.60
C LEU A 360 -26.40 -0.21 1.97
N TRP A 361 -25.78 0.07 3.11
CA TRP A 361 -24.73 -0.78 3.71
C TRP A 361 -25.14 -2.27 3.74
N TYR A 362 -26.45 -2.53 3.91
CA TYR A 362 -27.06 -3.85 4.03
C TYR A 362 -26.92 -4.72 2.78
N SER A 363 -26.72 -4.12 1.60
CA SER A 363 -26.40 -4.88 0.38
C SER A 363 -25.09 -5.67 0.50
N TRP A 364 -24.20 -5.26 1.39
CA TRP A 364 -22.92 -5.91 1.65
C TRP A 364 -22.96 -6.94 2.79
N ARG A 365 -24.14 -7.26 3.34
CA ARG A 365 -24.28 -8.17 4.50
C ARG A 365 -23.53 -9.49 4.34
N HIS A 366 -23.50 -10.07 3.14
CA HIS A 366 -22.76 -11.30 2.87
C HIS A 366 -21.24 -11.08 2.82
N GLN A 367 -20.79 -9.97 2.22
CA GLN A 367 -19.37 -9.63 2.09
C GLN A 367 -18.78 -9.20 3.43
N ILE A 368 -19.51 -8.44 4.25
CA ILE A 368 -19.08 -8.04 5.59
C ILE A 368 -18.74 -9.26 6.45
N LEU A 369 -19.66 -10.24 6.50
CA LEU A 369 -19.46 -11.48 7.25
C LEU A 369 -18.27 -12.28 6.69
N TYR A 370 -18.23 -12.46 5.37
CA TYR A 370 -17.17 -13.24 4.73
C TYR A 370 -15.78 -12.61 4.91
N LEU A 371 -15.65 -11.31 4.70
CA LEU A 371 -14.38 -10.59 4.84
C LEU A 371 -13.90 -10.59 6.29
N ALA A 372 -14.79 -10.38 7.26
CA ALA A 372 -14.48 -10.52 8.68
C ALA A 372 -13.95 -11.91 9.03
N ASP A 373 -14.58 -12.97 8.50
CA ASP A 373 -14.14 -14.36 8.68
C ASP A 373 -12.79 -14.66 7.98
N HIS A 374 -12.34 -13.80 7.06
CA HIS A 374 -11.07 -13.91 6.34
C HIS A 374 -10.00 -12.93 6.84
N GLY A 375 -10.19 -12.35 8.04
CA GLY A 375 -9.17 -11.51 8.69
C GLY A 375 -9.08 -10.09 8.15
N TYR A 376 -10.16 -9.59 7.53
CA TYR A 376 -10.30 -8.18 7.14
C TYR A 376 -11.25 -7.47 8.09
N ARG A 377 -11.02 -6.16 8.29
CA ARG A 377 -12.01 -5.27 8.89
C ARG A 377 -12.91 -4.73 7.79
N ALA A 378 -14.11 -5.29 7.65
CA ALA A 378 -15.08 -4.82 6.67
C ALA A 378 -15.86 -3.62 7.22
N VAL A 379 -15.90 -2.51 6.47
CA VAL A 379 -16.64 -1.30 6.82
C VAL A 379 -17.53 -0.89 5.64
N ALA A 380 -18.84 -0.87 5.85
CA ALA A 380 -19.82 -0.44 4.88
C ALA A 380 -20.57 0.80 5.40
N PRO A 381 -20.29 2.01 4.88
CA PRO A 381 -21.09 3.18 5.19
C PRO A 381 -22.44 3.17 4.45
N ASP A 382 -23.46 3.78 5.05
CA ASP A 382 -24.53 4.38 4.25
C ASP A 382 -23.99 5.68 3.65
N LEU A 383 -24.01 5.82 2.33
CA LEU A 383 -23.46 6.99 1.65
C LEU A 383 -24.30 8.25 1.89
N ARG A 384 -23.76 9.42 1.52
CA ARG A 384 -24.43 10.72 1.62
C ARG A 384 -25.87 10.65 1.09
N GLY A 385 -26.85 10.96 1.93
CA GLY A 385 -28.27 10.97 1.55
C GLY A 385 -28.95 9.60 1.51
N TYR A 386 -28.30 8.55 2.01
CA TYR A 386 -28.85 7.20 2.14
C TYR A 386 -29.01 6.79 3.62
N GLY A 387 -30.00 5.92 3.86
CA GLY A 387 -30.13 5.16 5.09
C GLY A 387 -30.10 6.00 6.36
N ASP A 388 -29.21 5.65 7.28
CA ASP A 388 -29.07 6.32 8.57
C ASP A 388 -27.99 7.44 8.57
N THR A 389 -27.37 7.74 7.41
CA THR A 389 -26.44 8.88 7.27
C THR A 389 -27.20 10.20 7.17
N THR A 390 -26.83 11.18 7.99
CA THR A 390 -27.53 12.47 8.09
C THR A 390 -26.59 13.68 7.95
N GLY A 391 -27.17 14.87 7.69
CA GLY A 391 -26.45 16.14 7.56
C GLY A 391 -26.32 16.65 6.11
N ALA A 392 -26.64 15.81 5.12
CA ALA A 392 -26.61 16.22 3.72
C ALA A 392 -27.82 17.13 3.39
N PRO A 393 -27.62 18.26 2.70
CA PRO A 393 -28.72 19.13 2.28
C PRO A 393 -29.43 18.54 1.06
N VAL A 394 -30.36 17.59 1.29
CA VAL A 394 -31.06 16.83 0.23
C VAL A 394 -31.87 17.68 -0.75
N ASN A 395 -32.17 18.94 -0.42
CA ASN A 395 -32.82 19.90 -1.30
C ASN A 395 -31.86 20.60 -2.28
N ASP A 396 -30.55 20.38 -2.17
CA ASP A 396 -29.52 20.96 -3.02
C ASP A 396 -28.66 19.86 -3.66
N HIS A 397 -29.00 19.48 -4.90
CA HIS A 397 -28.28 18.45 -5.64
C HIS A 397 -26.82 18.83 -5.97
N THR A 398 -26.44 20.11 -5.91
CA THR A 398 -25.04 20.54 -6.10
C THR A 398 -24.11 20.08 -4.98
N LYS A 399 -24.66 19.58 -3.86
CA LYS A 399 -23.92 19.01 -2.73
C LYS A 399 -23.79 17.49 -2.79
N PHE A 400 -24.10 16.89 -3.94
CA PHE A 400 -24.01 15.45 -4.22
C PHE A 400 -23.04 15.15 -5.37
N THR A 401 -22.13 16.09 -5.68
CA THR A 401 -21.08 15.88 -6.68
C THR A 401 -20.08 14.84 -6.22
N VAL A 402 -19.36 14.22 -7.16
CA VAL A 402 -18.36 13.20 -6.87
C VAL A 402 -17.24 13.70 -5.96
N TYR A 403 -16.96 15.01 -5.96
CA TYR A 403 -16.05 15.63 -5.00
C TYR A 403 -16.56 15.60 -3.56
N HIS A 404 -17.85 15.88 -3.34
CA HIS A 404 -18.45 15.76 -2.02
C HIS A 404 -18.41 14.29 -1.55
N LEU A 405 -18.75 13.37 -2.45
CA LEU A 405 -18.78 11.93 -2.16
C LEU A 405 -17.38 11.40 -1.80
N VAL A 406 -16.36 11.70 -2.62
CA VAL A 406 -14.96 11.33 -2.33
C VAL A 406 -14.46 12.04 -1.07
N GLY A 407 -14.82 13.30 -0.85
CA GLY A 407 -14.50 14.04 0.37
C GLY A 407 -15.08 13.40 1.63
N ASP A 408 -16.32 12.91 1.57
CA ASP A 408 -16.95 12.15 2.65
C ASP A 408 -16.15 10.87 2.95
N LEU A 409 -15.70 10.14 1.92
CA LEU A 409 -14.89 8.92 2.09
C LEU A 409 -13.52 9.20 2.69
N ILE A 410 -12.82 10.26 2.25
CA ILE A 410 -11.53 10.65 2.83
C ILE A 410 -11.69 11.04 4.29
N GLY A 411 -12.68 11.88 4.60
CA GLY A 411 -12.98 12.25 5.99
C GLY A 411 -13.36 11.05 6.85
N LEU A 412 -14.12 10.10 6.30
CA LEU A 412 -14.46 8.86 7.00
C LEU A 412 -13.22 8.03 7.29
N LEU A 413 -12.37 7.79 6.27
CA LEU A 413 -11.14 7.01 6.43
C LEU A 413 -10.24 7.65 7.48
N ASP A 414 -10.00 8.96 7.42
CA ASP A 414 -9.20 9.68 8.42
C ASP A 414 -9.75 9.57 9.85
N ALA A 415 -11.06 9.38 10.01
CA ALA A 415 -11.69 9.21 11.31
C ALA A 415 -11.66 7.77 11.85
N ILE A 416 -11.50 6.75 10.98
CA ILE A 416 -11.60 5.34 11.37
C ILE A 416 -10.31 4.54 11.22
N THR A 417 -9.28 5.08 10.55
CA THR A 417 -7.94 4.48 10.45
C THR A 417 -7.04 4.98 11.57
N SER A 418 -6.06 4.15 11.97
CA SER A 418 -5.17 4.50 13.10
C SER A 418 -4.07 5.47 12.68
N ASP A 419 -3.64 5.38 11.42
CA ASP A 419 -2.64 6.25 10.81
C ASP A 419 -3.29 7.12 9.72
N GLN A 420 -2.97 8.42 9.74
CA GLN A 420 -3.37 9.33 8.66
C GLN A 420 -2.60 8.95 7.38
N GLY A 421 -3.34 8.58 6.33
CA GLY A 421 -2.76 8.13 5.07
C GLY A 421 -2.68 6.61 4.87
N GLU A 422 -3.26 5.81 5.77
CA GLU A 422 -3.38 4.36 5.56
C GLU A 422 -4.08 4.04 4.22
N LYS A 423 -3.49 3.14 3.43
CA LYS A 423 -4.08 2.60 2.20
C LYS A 423 -5.05 1.49 2.53
N VAL A 424 -6.28 1.59 2.01
CA VAL A 424 -7.34 0.60 2.27
C VAL A 424 -7.72 -0.15 1.00
N PHE A 425 -8.31 -1.32 1.15
CA PHE A 425 -8.98 -1.98 0.04
C PHE A 425 -10.36 -1.35 -0.17
N VAL A 426 -10.78 -1.20 -1.42
CA VAL A 426 -12.08 -0.61 -1.77
C VAL A 426 -12.85 -1.59 -2.65
N VAL A 427 -14.12 -1.78 -2.34
CA VAL A 427 -15.07 -2.53 -3.17
C VAL A 427 -16.28 -1.64 -3.41
N GLY A 428 -16.67 -1.44 -4.66
CA GLY A 428 -17.81 -0.59 -5.02
C GLY A 428 -18.78 -1.29 -5.95
N HIS A 429 -20.07 -0.95 -5.86
CA HIS A 429 -21.13 -1.42 -6.76
C HIS A 429 -21.98 -0.24 -7.25
N ASP A 430 -22.37 -0.22 -8.53
CA ASP A 430 -23.18 0.85 -9.16
C ASP A 430 -22.59 2.27 -8.87
N TRP A 431 -23.32 3.19 -8.23
CA TRP A 431 -22.80 4.49 -7.82
C TRP A 431 -21.62 4.39 -6.87
N GLY A 432 -21.59 3.38 -6.00
CA GLY A 432 -20.44 3.10 -5.15
C GLY A 432 -19.19 2.75 -5.96
N ALA A 433 -19.33 2.06 -7.10
CA ALA A 433 -18.24 1.83 -8.05
C ALA A 433 -17.83 3.12 -8.77
N TYR A 434 -18.80 3.94 -9.21
CA TYR A 434 -18.51 5.25 -9.80
C TYR A 434 -17.71 6.16 -8.85
N VAL A 435 -18.10 6.21 -7.57
CA VAL A 435 -17.37 6.95 -6.53
C VAL A 435 -16.01 6.32 -6.25
N ALA A 436 -15.91 4.99 -6.22
CA ALA A 436 -14.64 4.28 -6.01
C ALA A 436 -13.61 4.57 -7.12
N TRP A 437 -14.06 4.62 -8.38
CA TRP A 437 -13.20 5.00 -9.52
C TRP A 437 -12.64 6.41 -9.35
N ASN A 438 -13.49 7.37 -8.96
CA ASN A 438 -13.05 8.74 -8.72
C ASN A 438 -12.17 8.87 -7.48
N LEU A 439 -12.41 8.09 -6.42
CA LEU A 439 -11.49 7.99 -5.28
C LEU A 439 -10.11 7.49 -5.72
N CYS A 440 -10.05 6.47 -6.57
CA CYS A 440 -8.79 5.95 -7.11
C CYS A 440 -8.08 6.95 -8.03
N LEU A 441 -8.85 7.76 -8.76
CA LEU A 441 -8.32 8.80 -9.64
C LEU A 441 -7.78 10.00 -8.85
N PHE A 442 -8.50 10.44 -7.83
CA PHE A 442 -8.15 11.64 -7.06
C PHE A 442 -7.14 11.34 -5.96
N ARG A 443 -7.25 10.16 -5.33
CA ARG A 443 -6.46 9.74 -4.15
C ARG A 443 -5.97 8.30 -4.28
N PRO A 444 -5.17 7.96 -5.32
CA PRO A 444 -4.55 6.64 -5.45
C PRO A 444 -3.60 6.31 -4.28
N ASP A 445 -3.14 7.33 -3.55
CA ASP A 445 -2.36 7.21 -2.32
C ASP A 445 -3.15 6.62 -1.15
N ARG A 446 -4.49 6.57 -1.22
CA ARG A 446 -5.38 6.05 -0.17
C ARG A 446 -5.97 4.68 -0.48
N VAL A 447 -5.77 4.18 -1.70
CA VAL A 447 -6.35 2.90 -2.14
C VAL A 447 -5.25 1.90 -2.47
N LYS A 448 -5.32 0.74 -1.82
CA LYS A 448 -4.41 -0.40 -2.03
C LYS A 448 -4.79 -1.19 -3.27
N ALA A 449 -6.08 -1.49 -3.42
CA ALA A 449 -6.66 -2.13 -4.59
C ALA A 449 -8.17 -1.85 -4.67
N LEU A 450 -8.74 -1.96 -5.88
CA LEU A 450 -10.15 -1.76 -6.15
C LEU A 450 -10.80 -3.03 -6.72
N VAL A 451 -11.93 -3.46 -6.16
CA VAL A 451 -12.87 -4.38 -6.82
C VAL A 451 -14.12 -3.60 -7.20
N SER A 452 -14.32 -3.37 -8.49
CA SER A 452 -15.47 -2.66 -9.02
C SER A 452 -16.50 -3.63 -9.58
N LEU A 453 -17.76 -3.48 -9.13
CA LEU A 453 -18.89 -4.31 -9.53
C LEU A 453 -19.86 -3.48 -10.39
N SER A 454 -20.39 -4.10 -11.45
CA SER A 454 -21.36 -3.51 -12.40
C SER A 454 -20.81 -2.38 -13.28
N VAL A 455 -20.36 -1.27 -12.69
CA VAL A 455 -19.98 -0.03 -13.40
C VAL A 455 -18.47 0.02 -13.67
N PRO A 456 -18.01 -0.03 -14.94
CA PRO A 456 -16.60 0.13 -15.27
C PRO A 456 -16.18 1.59 -15.09
N PHE A 457 -14.88 1.89 -15.30
CA PHE A 457 -14.45 3.28 -15.37
C PHE A 457 -15.19 3.99 -16.52
N ILE A 458 -15.63 5.22 -16.30
CA ILE A 458 -16.33 6.03 -17.31
C ILE A 458 -15.41 7.19 -17.67
N PRO A 459 -14.74 7.16 -18.83
CA PRO A 459 -13.85 8.24 -19.25
C PRO A 459 -14.60 9.55 -19.44
N TRP A 460 -13.93 10.65 -19.15
CA TRP A 460 -14.47 11.97 -19.41
C TRP A 460 -14.68 12.19 -20.92
N ASN A 461 -15.89 12.58 -21.32
CA ASN A 461 -16.25 12.73 -22.74
C ASN A 461 -16.32 14.21 -23.17
N PRO A 462 -15.49 14.67 -24.13
CA PRO A 462 -15.54 16.05 -24.61
C PRO A 462 -16.84 16.44 -25.32
N ASN A 463 -17.64 15.47 -25.75
CA ASN A 463 -18.81 15.70 -26.58
C ASN A 463 -20.11 15.94 -25.77
N GLY A 464 -20.03 15.94 -24.44
CA GLY A 464 -21.16 16.26 -23.56
C GLY A 464 -21.24 15.37 -22.33
N ASP A 465 -22.06 15.80 -21.36
CA ASP A 465 -22.30 15.05 -20.13
C ASP A 465 -23.19 13.81 -20.37
N MET A 466 -23.14 12.86 -19.44
CA MET A 466 -23.85 11.58 -19.53
C MET A 466 -25.37 11.74 -19.72
N VAL A 467 -26.00 12.73 -19.09
CA VAL A 467 -27.44 12.96 -19.18
C VAL A 467 -27.81 13.38 -20.59
N GLN A 468 -27.04 14.28 -21.20
CA GLN A 468 -27.25 14.72 -22.58
C GLN A 468 -27.10 13.55 -23.56
N LEU A 469 -26.04 12.74 -23.40
CA LEU A 469 -25.78 11.60 -24.28
C LEU A 469 -26.86 10.53 -24.17
N LEU A 470 -27.31 10.20 -22.97
CA LEU A 470 -28.39 9.23 -22.76
C LEU A 470 -29.74 9.75 -23.23
N ARG A 471 -30.04 11.05 -23.06
CA ARG A 471 -31.24 11.67 -23.63
C ARG A 471 -31.23 11.56 -25.15
N ALA A 472 -30.08 11.79 -25.79
CA ALA A 472 -29.97 11.67 -27.25
C ALA A 472 -30.12 10.21 -27.73
N ALA A 473 -29.59 9.24 -26.97
CA ALA A 473 -29.63 7.82 -27.34
C ALA A 473 -30.98 7.14 -27.06
N PHE A 474 -31.61 7.46 -25.93
CA PHE A 474 -32.76 6.71 -25.38
C PHE A 474 -34.02 7.55 -25.14
N GLY A 475 -33.94 8.87 -25.32
CA GLY A 475 -35.08 9.78 -25.15
C GLY A 475 -35.35 10.18 -23.70
N GLU A 476 -36.46 10.92 -23.51
CA GLU A 476 -36.80 11.57 -22.24
C GLU A 476 -37.23 10.60 -21.13
N ASP A 477 -37.67 9.39 -21.49
CA ASP A 477 -38.19 8.41 -20.54
C ASP A 477 -37.08 7.54 -19.90
N HIS A 478 -35.85 7.62 -20.38
CA HIS A 478 -34.70 6.93 -19.78
C HIS A 478 -34.53 7.35 -18.31
N TYR A 479 -34.32 6.39 -17.39
CA TYR A 479 -34.35 6.68 -15.95
C TYR A 479 -33.41 7.82 -15.50
N ILE A 480 -32.15 7.85 -15.97
CA ILE A 480 -31.20 8.94 -15.63
C ILE A 480 -31.73 10.32 -16.07
N VAL A 481 -32.43 10.38 -17.20
CA VAL A 481 -33.02 11.62 -17.73
C VAL A 481 -34.25 12.00 -16.90
N ARG A 482 -35.11 11.03 -16.59
CA ARG A 482 -36.29 11.21 -15.72
C ARG A 482 -35.93 11.65 -14.30
N PHE A 483 -34.74 11.30 -13.81
CA PHE A 483 -34.26 11.63 -12.46
C PHE A 483 -33.81 13.09 -12.32
N GLN A 484 -33.61 13.82 -13.43
CA GLN A 484 -33.02 15.17 -13.39
C GLN A 484 -33.90 16.21 -12.71
N GLU A 485 -35.21 16.22 -12.99
CA GLU A 485 -36.12 17.23 -12.45
C GLU A 485 -36.40 16.96 -10.96
N PRO A 486 -36.06 17.89 -10.04
CA PRO A 486 -36.31 17.72 -8.61
C PRO A 486 -37.80 17.50 -8.29
N GLY A 487 -38.12 16.41 -7.61
CA GLY A 487 -39.47 16.05 -7.17
C GLY A 487 -40.31 15.27 -8.19
N ASP A 488 -39.87 15.18 -9.45
CA ASP A 488 -40.65 14.50 -10.51
C ASP A 488 -40.69 12.98 -10.28
N ILE A 489 -39.52 12.32 -10.24
CA ILE A 489 -39.46 10.88 -9.99
C ILE A 489 -39.87 10.53 -8.55
N GLU A 490 -39.61 11.41 -7.57
CA GLU A 490 -40.06 11.18 -6.20
C GLU A 490 -41.58 11.11 -6.11
N ALA A 491 -42.30 12.00 -6.80
CA ALA A 491 -43.76 11.94 -6.85
C ALA A 491 -44.27 10.68 -7.57
N GLU A 492 -43.58 10.26 -8.63
CA GLU A 492 -43.93 9.05 -9.37
C GLU A 492 -43.75 7.78 -8.52
N LEU A 493 -42.62 7.64 -7.83
CA LEU A 493 -42.36 6.49 -6.95
C LEU A 493 -43.20 6.52 -5.68
N ALA A 494 -43.50 7.69 -5.11
CA ALA A 494 -44.37 7.82 -3.93
C ALA A 494 -45.82 7.39 -4.20
N SER A 495 -46.24 7.30 -5.47
CA SER A 495 -47.54 6.74 -5.84
C SER A 495 -47.61 5.21 -5.77
N ILE A 496 -46.48 4.55 -5.52
CA ILE A 496 -46.32 3.10 -5.46
C ILE A 496 -45.88 2.72 -4.04
N ASP A 497 -46.37 1.60 -3.53
CA ASP A 497 -45.90 1.04 -2.27
C ASP A 497 -44.37 0.80 -2.31
N THR A 498 -43.65 1.28 -1.30
CA THR A 498 -42.18 1.28 -1.28
C THR A 498 -41.58 -0.13 -1.38
N LYS A 499 -42.23 -1.15 -0.78
CA LYS A 499 -41.79 -2.55 -0.93
C LYS A 499 -41.91 -2.98 -2.37
N THR A 500 -42.98 -2.60 -3.06
CA THR A 500 -43.15 -2.85 -4.49
C THR A 500 -42.07 -2.16 -5.31
N VAL A 501 -41.72 -0.90 -5.01
CA VAL A 501 -40.59 -0.19 -5.65
C VAL A 501 -39.27 -0.95 -5.47
N VAL A 502 -38.95 -1.35 -4.23
CA VAL A 502 -37.75 -2.15 -3.91
C VAL A 502 -37.74 -3.47 -4.67
N LYS A 503 -38.86 -4.20 -4.69
CA LYS A 503 -38.98 -5.46 -5.44
C LYS A 503 -38.74 -5.25 -6.92
N LYS A 504 -39.32 -4.22 -7.54
CA LYS A 504 -39.15 -3.93 -8.97
C LYS A 504 -37.71 -3.60 -9.32
N PHE A 505 -36.99 -2.84 -8.49
CA PHE A 505 -35.57 -2.58 -8.70
C PHE A 505 -34.73 -3.83 -8.49
N LEU A 506 -34.77 -4.45 -7.31
CA LEU A 506 -33.86 -5.55 -6.95
C LEU A 506 -34.08 -6.82 -7.76
N THR A 507 -35.29 -7.07 -8.27
CA THR A 507 -35.58 -8.27 -9.08
C THR A 507 -35.43 -8.04 -10.59
N PHE A 508 -34.97 -6.85 -11.02
CA PHE A 508 -34.80 -6.54 -12.43
C PHE A 508 -33.66 -7.33 -13.06
N ARG A 509 -33.95 -7.95 -14.21
CA ARG A 509 -33.02 -8.82 -14.95
C ARG A 509 -33.00 -8.56 -16.45
N ASN A 510 -33.74 -7.55 -16.90
CA ASN A 510 -33.74 -7.19 -18.31
C ASN A 510 -32.47 -6.39 -18.61
N PRO A 511 -31.68 -6.74 -19.64
CA PRO A 511 -30.49 -5.97 -20.01
C PRO A 511 -30.80 -4.56 -20.55
N GLU A 512 -32.05 -4.27 -20.88
CA GLU A 512 -32.47 -2.92 -21.28
C GLU A 512 -32.55 -1.96 -20.08
N PRO A 513 -32.31 -0.65 -20.26
CA PRO A 513 -32.41 0.32 -19.19
C PRO A 513 -33.85 0.47 -18.68
N PHE A 514 -33.99 1.02 -17.47
CA PHE A 514 -35.29 1.42 -16.95
C PHE A 514 -35.84 2.62 -17.73
N TYR A 515 -37.13 2.55 -18.04
CA TYR A 515 -37.91 3.66 -18.58
C TYR A 515 -39.05 4.02 -17.62
N PHE A 516 -39.19 5.32 -17.33
CA PHE A 516 -40.25 5.87 -16.48
C PHE A 516 -41.06 6.93 -17.24
N PRO A 517 -41.94 6.52 -18.19
CA PRO A 517 -42.85 7.45 -18.83
C PRO A 517 -43.75 8.11 -17.80
N LYS A 518 -43.90 9.44 -17.89
CA LYS A 518 -44.63 10.23 -16.89
C LYS A 518 -46.00 9.65 -16.54
N GLY A 519 -46.19 9.34 -15.26
CA GLY A 519 -47.45 8.86 -14.70
C GLY A 519 -47.73 7.38 -14.98
N LYS A 520 -46.70 6.60 -15.36
CA LYS A 520 -46.82 5.16 -15.65
C LYS A 520 -46.05 4.30 -14.66
N GLY A 521 -45.20 4.87 -13.81
CA GLY A 521 -44.39 4.09 -12.88
C GLY A 521 -43.57 3.04 -13.63
N PHE A 522 -43.61 1.78 -13.16
CA PHE A 522 -42.93 0.67 -13.83
C PHE A 522 -43.75 0.14 -15.03
N GLN A 523 -43.39 0.55 -16.24
CA GLN A 523 -44.12 0.21 -17.47
C GLN A 523 -44.17 -1.30 -17.79
N TYR A 524 -43.10 -2.04 -17.48
CA TYR A 524 -42.95 -3.45 -17.88
C TYR A 524 -43.59 -4.46 -16.92
N SER A 525 -44.24 -3.98 -15.85
CA SER A 525 -44.96 -4.84 -14.92
C SER A 525 -45.99 -3.99 -14.17
N PRO A 526 -47.30 -4.23 -14.36
CA PRO A 526 -48.36 -3.45 -13.69
C PRO A 526 -48.06 -3.30 -12.19
N ASN A 527 -48.42 -2.14 -11.61
CA ASN A 527 -48.19 -1.88 -10.19
C ASN A 527 -48.78 -2.97 -9.29
N ASP A 528 -49.87 -3.63 -9.73
CA ASP A 528 -50.56 -4.69 -9.00
C ASP A 528 -50.02 -6.12 -9.31
N ALA A 529 -49.03 -6.25 -10.19
CA ALA A 529 -48.47 -7.56 -10.54
C ALA A 529 -47.55 -8.08 -9.42
N THR A 530 -47.89 -9.24 -8.87
CA THR A 530 -47.10 -9.93 -7.85
C THR A 530 -45.69 -10.25 -8.37
N VAL A 531 -44.68 -9.56 -7.83
CA VAL A 531 -43.27 -9.86 -8.11
C VAL A 531 -42.88 -11.11 -7.32
N THR A 532 -42.52 -12.18 -8.03
CA THR A 532 -41.99 -13.39 -7.39
C THR A 532 -40.54 -13.13 -7.00
N LEU A 533 -40.23 -13.21 -5.70
CA LEU A 533 -38.88 -12.99 -5.23
C LEU A 533 -37.95 -14.13 -5.67
N PRO A 534 -36.74 -13.81 -6.16
CA PRO A 534 -35.73 -14.83 -6.43
C PRO A 534 -35.21 -15.41 -5.11
N THR A 535 -34.61 -16.61 -5.16
CA THR A 535 -34.15 -17.33 -3.96
C THR A 535 -33.07 -16.61 -3.15
N TRP A 536 -32.43 -15.59 -3.73
CA TRP A 536 -31.40 -14.79 -3.07
C TRP A 536 -31.94 -13.55 -2.34
N LEU A 537 -33.21 -13.20 -2.53
CA LEU A 537 -33.85 -12.02 -1.92
C LEU A 537 -35.06 -12.45 -1.09
N SER A 538 -35.01 -12.24 0.22
CA SER A 538 -36.12 -12.58 1.12
C SER A 538 -37.10 -11.42 1.29
N GLU A 539 -38.30 -11.70 1.80
CA GLU A 539 -39.25 -10.63 2.18
C GLU A 539 -38.71 -9.76 3.32
N GLU A 540 -37.89 -10.32 4.22
CA GLU A 540 -37.23 -9.57 5.29
C GLU A 540 -36.19 -8.59 4.73
N ASP A 541 -35.42 -8.99 3.71
CA ASP A 541 -34.49 -8.09 3.02
C ASP A 541 -35.25 -6.92 2.37
N VAL A 542 -36.36 -7.23 1.68
CA VAL A 542 -37.22 -6.20 1.08
C VAL A 542 -37.77 -5.25 2.14
N GLU A 543 -38.24 -5.77 3.27
CA GLU A 543 -38.72 -4.97 4.40
C GLU A 543 -37.64 -4.01 4.91
N TYR A 544 -36.41 -4.50 5.02
CA TYR A 544 -35.27 -3.72 5.49
C TYR A 544 -35.04 -2.50 4.60
N PHE A 545 -34.91 -2.70 3.29
CA PHE A 545 -34.73 -1.59 2.34
C PHE A 545 -35.92 -0.64 2.35
N ALA A 546 -37.14 -1.16 2.26
CA ALA A 546 -38.34 -0.34 2.16
C ALA A 546 -38.53 0.57 3.38
N THR A 547 -38.36 0.04 4.59
CA THR A 547 -38.50 0.82 5.82
C THR A 547 -37.49 1.97 5.91
N ARG A 548 -36.30 1.81 5.33
CA ARG A 548 -35.23 2.82 5.37
C ARG A 548 -35.46 3.89 4.32
N ILE A 549 -35.89 3.49 3.12
CA ILE A 549 -36.33 4.42 2.08
C ILE A 549 -37.55 5.23 2.55
N ASP A 550 -38.52 4.62 3.23
CA ASP A 550 -39.67 5.33 3.82
C ASP A 550 -39.25 6.39 4.85
N LYS A 551 -38.17 6.14 5.59
CA LYS A 551 -37.64 7.04 6.61
C LYS A 551 -36.80 8.17 6.00
N SER A 552 -35.89 7.87 5.07
CA SER A 552 -34.95 8.83 4.50
C SER A 552 -35.49 9.57 3.28
N GLY A 553 -36.49 9.00 2.60
CA GLY A 553 -36.85 9.35 1.23
C GLY A 553 -35.82 8.88 0.21
N ILE A 554 -36.16 8.99 -1.08
CA ILE A 554 -35.30 8.61 -2.21
C ILE A 554 -34.53 9.80 -2.82
N THR A 555 -34.88 11.05 -2.46
CA THR A 555 -34.28 12.27 -3.05
C THR A 555 -32.76 12.30 -2.95
N GLY A 556 -32.19 11.96 -1.79
CA GLY A 556 -30.73 11.94 -1.60
C GLY A 556 -30.04 10.98 -2.57
N ALA A 557 -30.64 9.80 -2.78
CA ALA A 557 -30.18 8.80 -3.72
C ALA A 557 -30.26 9.27 -5.19
N VAL A 558 -31.37 9.92 -5.56
CA VAL A 558 -31.60 10.47 -6.90
C VAL A 558 -30.67 11.66 -7.21
N ASN A 559 -30.29 12.46 -6.20
CA ASN A 559 -29.45 13.65 -6.39
C ASN A 559 -28.06 13.34 -6.95
N TYR A 560 -27.55 12.11 -6.83
CA TYR A 560 -26.28 11.70 -7.45
C TYR A 560 -26.38 11.81 -8.98
N TYR A 561 -27.50 11.35 -9.55
CA TYR A 561 -27.79 11.45 -10.98
C TYR A 561 -28.01 12.90 -11.43
N ARG A 562 -28.64 13.74 -10.57
CA ARG A 562 -28.81 15.18 -10.84
C ARG A 562 -27.49 15.94 -10.85
N ALA A 563 -26.48 15.45 -10.13
CA ALA A 563 -25.16 16.03 -10.11
C ALA A 563 -24.28 15.61 -11.30
N LEU A 564 -24.71 14.68 -12.18
CA LEU A 564 -23.90 14.21 -13.31
C LEU A 564 -23.43 15.33 -14.26
N PRO A 565 -24.27 16.32 -14.65
CA PRO A 565 -23.81 17.43 -15.49
C PRO A 565 -22.70 18.24 -14.81
N LEU A 566 -22.87 18.56 -13.52
CA LEU A 566 -21.87 19.30 -12.75
C LEU A 566 -20.61 18.46 -12.50
N ASN A 567 -20.74 17.15 -12.28
CA ASN A 567 -19.60 16.24 -12.19
C ASN A 567 -18.78 16.25 -13.47
N TRP A 568 -19.43 16.25 -14.64
CA TRP A 568 -18.75 16.33 -15.91
C TRP A 568 -17.94 17.64 -16.02
N GLU A 569 -18.52 18.79 -15.66
CA GLU A 569 -17.79 20.07 -15.67
C GLU A 569 -16.58 20.03 -14.73
N LEU A 570 -16.79 19.63 -13.48
CA LEU A 570 -15.75 19.65 -12.45
C LEU A 570 -14.64 18.63 -12.72
N THR A 571 -14.95 17.49 -13.32
CA THR A 571 -13.97 16.42 -13.60
C THR A 571 -13.19 16.60 -14.89
N SER A 572 -13.39 17.70 -15.61
CA SER A 572 -12.62 18.05 -16.81
C SER A 572 -11.10 18.09 -16.56
N ALA A 573 -10.68 18.41 -15.33
CA ALA A 573 -9.27 18.38 -14.90
C ALA A 573 -8.60 17.00 -15.01
N TRP A 574 -9.37 15.91 -15.07
CA TRP A 574 -8.86 14.54 -15.23
C TRP A 574 -9.13 13.96 -16.62
N GLN A 575 -9.39 14.81 -17.61
CA GLN A 575 -9.55 14.33 -18.98
C GLN A 575 -8.29 13.56 -19.44
N GLY A 576 -8.48 12.28 -19.80
CA GLY A 576 -7.38 11.40 -20.25
C GLY A 576 -6.48 10.88 -19.13
N ALA A 577 -6.76 11.22 -17.86
CA ALA A 577 -6.06 10.64 -16.73
C ALA A 577 -6.43 9.17 -16.54
N LYS A 578 -5.44 8.38 -16.15
CA LYS A 578 -5.58 6.92 -15.97
C LYS A 578 -5.71 6.56 -14.49
N VAL A 579 -6.50 5.53 -14.20
CA VAL A 579 -6.59 4.97 -12.84
C VAL A 579 -5.44 3.98 -12.64
N MET A 580 -4.48 4.36 -11.80
CA MET A 580 -3.24 3.59 -11.55
C MET A 580 -3.32 2.67 -10.31
N VAL A 581 -4.53 2.41 -9.82
CA VAL A 581 -4.78 1.49 -8.70
C VAL A 581 -4.98 0.07 -9.27
N PRO A 582 -4.33 -0.98 -8.72
CA PRO A 582 -4.63 -2.36 -9.09
C PRO A 582 -6.13 -2.62 -8.96
N SER A 583 -6.75 -3.03 -10.07
CA SER A 583 -8.20 -3.04 -10.17
C SER A 583 -8.70 -4.38 -10.70
N LYS A 584 -9.83 -4.83 -10.19
CA LYS A 584 -10.60 -5.95 -10.73
C LYS A 584 -12.01 -5.51 -11.04
N PHE A 585 -12.50 -5.83 -12.23
CA PHE A 585 -13.87 -5.55 -12.62
C PHE A 585 -14.69 -6.84 -12.75
N VAL A 586 -15.89 -6.85 -12.17
CA VAL A 586 -16.83 -7.98 -12.21
C VAL A 586 -18.23 -7.47 -12.55
N THR A 587 -18.90 -8.07 -13.53
CA THR A 587 -20.27 -7.71 -13.92
C THR A 587 -21.11 -8.95 -14.24
N GLY A 588 -22.43 -8.81 -14.22
CA GLY A 588 -23.37 -9.83 -14.68
C GLY A 588 -23.63 -9.71 -16.19
N ASP A 589 -23.81 -10.82 -16.88
CA ASP A 589 -24.13 -10.79 -18.32
C ASP A 589 -25.50 -10.18 -18.65
N LEU A 590 -26.40 -10.08 -17.66
CA LEU A 590 -27.72 -9.43 -17.77
C LEU A 590 -27.75 -8.02 -17.14
N ASP A 591 -26.62 -7.49 -16.71
CA ASP A 591 -26.55 -6.15 -16.11
C ASP A 591 -26.84 -5.05 -17.15
N LEU A 592 -27.85 -4.23 -16.93
CA LEU A 592 -28.22 -3.13 -17.83
C LEU A 592 -27.07 -2.17 -18.14
N VAL A 593 -26.15 -1.96 -17.18
CA VAL A 593 -24.98 -1.09 -17.37
C VAL A 593 -24.03 -1.69 -18.39
N TYR A 594 -23.85 -3.01 -18.36
CA TYR A 594 -23.00 -3.74 -19.29
C TYR A 594 -23.55 -3.72 -20.74
N HIS A 595 -24.84 -3.45 -20.93
CA HIS A 595 -25.49 -3.32 -22.24
C HIS A 595 -25.70 -1.87 -22.70
N MET A 596 -25.18 -0.87 -21.97
CA MET A 596 -25.20 0.50 -22.46
C MET A 596 -24.43 0.63 -23.79
N PRO A 597 -24.84 1.55 -24.70
CA PRO A 597 -24.23 1.67 -26.02
C PRO A 597 -22.74 1.97 -25.91
N GLY A 598 -21.92 1.18 -26.59
CA GLY A 598 -20.46 1.29 -26.55
C GLY A 598 -19.78 0.69 -25.32
N MET A 599 -20.52 0.22 -24.30
CA MET A 599 -19.92 -0.25 -23.06
C MET A 599 -19.15 -1.57 -23.24
N LYS A 600 -19.74 -2.54 -23.93
CA LYS A 600 -19.03 -3.81 -24.25
C LYS A 600 -17.81 -3.57 -25.11
N ASP A 601 -17.94 -2.70 -26.11
CA ASP A 601 -16.82 -2.32 -26.98
C ASP A 601 -15.68 -1.69 -26.16
N TYR A 602 -16.01 -0.77 -25.25
CA TYR A 602 -15.06 -0.17 -24.33
C TYR A 602 -14.36 -1.20 -23.44
N ILE A 603 -15.10 -2.15 -22.86
CA ILE A 603 -14.59 -3.19 -21.97
C ILE A 603 -13.72 -4.21 -22.75
N ASP A 604 -14.22 -4.72 -23.88
CA ASP A 604 -13.65 -5.89 -24.56
C ASP A 604 -12.54 -5.49 -25.56
N ASN A 605 -12.56 -4.28 -26.13
CA ASN A 605 -11.63 -3.85 -27.18
C ASN A 605 -10.52 -2.92 -26.68
N GLY A 606 -10.16 -3.02 -25.40
CA GLY A 606 -8.94 -2.43 -24.83
C GLY A 606 -9.07 -0.97 -24.38
N GLY A 607 -10.22 -0.31 -24.58
CA GLY A 607 -10.47 1.03 -24.03
C GLY A 607 -10.36 1.05 -22.52
N PHE A 608 -11.00 0.09 -21.84
CA PHE A 608 -10.98 -0.01 -20.39
C PHE A 608 -9.59 -0.30 -19.83
N GLN A 609 -8.82 -1.20 -20.47
CA GLN A 609 -7.42 -1.45 -20.09
C GLN A 609 -6.53 -0.22 -20.34
N THR A 610 -6.85 0.60 -21.33
CA THR A 610 -6.10 1.83 -21.63
C THR A 610 -6.25 2.86 -20.52
N ASP A 611 -7.46 3.05 -20.02
CA ASP A 611 -7.75 4.01 -18.95
C ASP A 611 -7.45 3.45 -17.55
N VAL A 612 -7.44 2.12 -17.39
CA VAL A 612 -7.10 1.42 -16.14
C VAL A 612 -5.97 0.41 -16.41
N PRO A 613 -4.70 0.85 -16.51
CA PRO A 613 -3.59 -0.01 -16.95
C PRO A 613 -3.34 -1.24 -16.08
N LEU A 614 -3.67 -1.15 -14.79
CA LEU A 614 -3.50 -2.24 -13.81
C LEU A 614 -4.79 -3.06 -13.62
N LEU A 615 -5.72 -3.01 -14.57
CA LEU A 615 -6.91 -3.83 -14.59
C LEU A 615 -6.52 -5.31 -14.80
N GLU A 616 -6.95 -6.19 -13.90
CA GLU A 616 -6.94 -7.64 -14.09
C GLU A 616 -7.98 -8.05 -15.15
N GLU A 617 -7.91 -9.30 -15.62
CA GLU A 617 -8.93 -9.90 -16.48
C GLU A 617 -10.36 -9.63 -15.95
N VAL A 618 -11.18 -9.06 -16.82
CA VAL A 618 -12.60 -8.75 -16.59
C VAL A 618 -13.38 -10.03 -16.38
N VAL A 619 -14.24 -10.05 -15.35
CA VAL A 619 -15.09 -11.21 -15.05
C VAL A 619 -16.53 -10.88 -15.40
N VAL A 620 -17.13 -11.65 -16.31
CA VAL A 620 -18.57 -11.60 -16.62
C VAL A 620 -19.22 -12.87 -16.09
N ILE A 621 -20.16 -12.73 -15.15
CA ILE A 621 -20.85 -13.86 -14.52
C ILE A 621 -22.10 -14.19 -15.33
N GLU A 622 -22.12 -15.40 -15.90
CA GLU A 622 -23.25 -15.89 -16.69
C GLU A 622 -24.51 -16.08 -15.85
N GLY A 623 -25.64 -15.60 -16.38
CA GLY A 623 -26.96 -15.67 -15.75
C GLY A 623 -27.14 -14.78 -14.54
N ALA A 624 -26.25 -13.80 -14.31
CA ALA A 624 -26.35 -12.82 -13.21
C ALA A 624 -26.77 -11.45 -13.74
N ALA A 625 -27.63 -10.75 -12.99
CA ALA A 625 -28.10 -9.41 -13.35
C ALA A 625 -27.27 -8.33 -12.63
N HIS A 626 -27.88 -7.19 -12.29
CA HIS A 626 -27.18 -6.02 -11.75
C HIS A 626 -26.64 -6.24 -10.32
N PHE A 627 -27.47 -6.72 -9.38
CA PHE A 627 -27.12 -6.82 -7.94
C PHE A 627 -26.28 -8.06 -7.58
N ILE A 628 -25.14 -8.24 -8.26
CA ILE A 628 -24.31 -9.46 -8.19
C ILE A 628 -23.72 -9.77 -6.81
N ASN A 629 -23.47 -8.75 -5.99
CA ASN A 629 -23.03 -8.89 -4.59
C ASN A 629 -24.09 -9.60 -3.72
N GLN A 630 -25.37 -9.49 -4.07
CA GLN A 630 -26.49 -10.16 -3.40
C GLN A 630 -26.96 -11.42 -4.14
N GLU A 631 -26.96 -11.43 -5.47
CA GLU A 631 -27.38 -12.57 -6.29
C GLU A 631 -26.35 -13.72 -6.27
N LYS A 632 -25.05 -13.37 -6.31
CA LYS A 632 -23.93 -14.33 -6.36
C LYS A 632 -22.90 -14.07 -5.25
N PRO A 633 -23.32 -13.99 -3.97
CA PRO A 633 -22.49 -13.47 -2.88
C PRO A 633 -21.21 -14.30 -2.69
N ASN A 634 -21.31 -15.62 -2.78
CA ASN A 634 -20.17 -16.53 -2.62
C ASN A 634 -19.11 -16.37 -3.73
N GLU A 635 -19.52 -16.02 -4.94
CA GLU A 635 -18.62 -15.84 -6.08
C GLU A 635 -17.90 -14.50 -5.97
N ILE A 636 -18.66 -13.44 -5.68
CA ILE A 636 -18.11 -12.10 -5.41
C ILE A 636 -17.13 -12.12 -4.24
N ASN A 637 -17.48 -12.79 -3.13
CA ASN A 637 -16.60 -12.96 -1.97
C ASN A 637 -15.24 -13.56 -2.33
N LYS A 638 -15.23 -14.60 -3.18
CA LYS A 638 -14.00 -15.24 -3.65
C LYS A 638 -13.19 -14.31 -4.55
N HIS A 639 -13.84 -13.56 -5.44
CA HIS A 639 -13.14 -12.60 -6.31
C HIS A 639 -12.49 -11.48 -5.51
N ILE A 640 -13.18 -10.93 -4.50
CA ILE A 640 -12.64 -9.89 -3.62
C ILE A 640 -11.38 -10.39 -2.91
N VAL A 641 -11.48 -11.49 -2.17
CA VAL A 641 -10.34 -12.02 -1.40
C VAL A 641 -9.20 -12.48 -2.32
N LYS A 642 -9.49 -13.06 -3.49
CA LYS A 642 -8.46 -13.43 -4.47
C LYS A 642 -7.68 -12.20 -4.95
N HIS A 643 -8.37 -11.12 -5.29
CA HIS A 643 -7.72 -9.90 -5.76
C HIS A 643 -6.87 -9.24 -4.68
N HIS A 644 -7.40 -9.09 -3.46
CA HIS A 644 -6.65 -8.50 -2.34
C HIS A 644 -5.37 -9.29 -2.05
N ASN A 645 -5.46 -10.62 -2.02
CA ASN A 645 -4.29 -11.50 -1.84
C ASN A 645 -3.27 -11.40 -2.98
N ASN A 646 -3.71 -11.18 -4.22
CA ASN A 646 -2.80 -10.99 -5.36
C ASN A 646 -2.00 -9.71 -5.17
N VAL A 647 -2.65 -8.60 -4.80
CA VAL A 647 -2.00 -7.31 -4.60
C VAL A 647 -1.02 -7.34 -3.43
N GLU A 648 -1.30 -8.13 -2.38
CA GLU A 648 -0.37 -8.30 -1.25
C GLU A 648 0.86 -9.17 -1.55
N ARG A 649 0.84 -9.94 -2.64
CA ARG A 649 1.95 -10.81 -3.07
C ARG A 649 2.88 -10.15 -4.08
N VAL A 650 2.49 -9.02 -4.67
CA VAL A 650 3.34 -8.26 -5.58
C VAL A 650 4.25 -7.37 -4.72
N PRO A 651 5.58 -7.53 -4.77
CA PRO A 651 6.49 -6.55 -4.20
C PRO A 651 6.15 -5.18 -4.80
N THR A 652 6.00 -4.16 -3.98
CA THR A 652 5.81 -2.76 -4.40
C THR A 652 7.05 -2.32 -5.18
N THR A 653 7.10 -2.73 -6.45
CA THR A 653 8.07 -2.32 -7.46
C THR A 653 7.35 -2.40 -8.80
N ILE A 654 6.18 -1.77 -8.89
CA ILE A 654 5.59 -1.43 -10.18
C ILE A 654 6.33 -0.19 -10.65
N ARG A 655 7.24 -0.39 -11.61
CA ARG A 655 7.89 0.66 -12.39
C ARG A 655 6.79 1.53 -13.01
N TYR A 656 6.81 2.82 -12.71
CA TYR A 656 5.96 3.82 -13.32
C TYR A 656 6.35 3.97 -14.80
N GLY A 657 5.63 3.30 -15.69
CA GLY A 657 5.71 3.48 -17.14
C GLY A 657 4.51 4.29 -17.60
N LEU A 658 4.76 5.31 -18.42
CA LEU A 658 3.84 6.39 -18.69
C LEU A 658 3.25 6.29 -20.08
N ALA A 659 2.18 7.06 -20.25
CA ALA A 659 1.86 7.76 -21.47
C ALA A 659 0.72 8.71 -21.09
N CYS A 660 1.07 9.96 -20.77
CA CYS A 660 0.13 11.05 -20.60
C CYS A 660 0.30 12.01 -21.79
N THR A 661 -0.77 12.22 -22.55
CA THR A 661 -0.73 13.07 -23.74
C THR A 661 -0.92 14.53 -23.31
N ILE A 662 0.18 15.27 -23.26
CA ILE A 662 0.22 16.71 -23.05
C ILE A 662 -0.74 17.41 -24.05
N ARG A 663 -1.67 18.26 -23.56
CA ARG A 663 -2.54 19.11 -24.41
C ARG A 663 -2.17 20.59 -24.42
N LEU A 664 -1.17 21.01 -23.66
CA LEU A 664 -0.55 22.33 -23.78
C LEU A 664 0.87 22.17 -24.31
N SER A 665 1.19 22.81 -25.43
CA SER A 665 2.58 22.90 -25.88
C SER A 665 3.40 23.69 -24.85
N ILE A 666 4.03 23.00 -23.91
CA ILE A 666 4.89 23.62 -22.90
C ILE A 666 6.20 23.99 -23.59
N HIS A 667 6.54 25.28 -23.63
CA HIS A 667 7.89 25.70 -24.00
C HIS A 667 8.85 25.28 -22.89
N ILE A 668 9.95 24.61 -23.21
CA ILE A 668 10.90 24.10 -22.23
C ILE A 668 12.26 24.67 -22.57
N ALA A 669 12.89 25.36 -21.61
CA ALA A 669 14.31 25.63 -21.66
C ALA A 669 15.05 24.49 -20.96
N GLU A 670 15.96 23.85 -21.69
CA GLU A 670 16.69 22.67 -21.22
C GLU A 670 18.19 22.78 -21.55
N LYS A 671 19.06 22.37 -20.63
CA LYS A 671 20.49 22.24 -20.89
C LYS A 671 21.12 21.14 -19.99
N GLY A 672 22.13 20.46 -20.53
CA GLY A 672 22.96 19.48 -19.81
C GLY A 672 22.56 18.02 -20.04
N GLU A 673 23.42 17.11 -19.59
CA GLU A 673 23.20 15.66 -19.58
C GLU A 673 23.45 15.15 -18.15
N GLY A 674 22.53 14.40 -17.56
CA GLY A 674 22.64 13.95 -16.16
C GLY A 674 21.29 13.85 -15.42
N PRO A 675 21.30 13.77 -14.08
CA PRO A 675 20.08 13.77 -13.27
C PRO A 675 19.24 15.02 -13.53
N LEU A 676 17.92 14.84 -13.65
CA LEU A 676 16.98 15.91 -13.98
C LEU A 676 16.71 16.81 -12.76
N VAL A 677 16.86 18.12 -12.94
CA VAL A 677 16.39 19.17 -12.03
C VAL A 677 15.32 19.99 -12.72
N LEU A 678 14.11 20.00 -12.17
CA LEU A 678 12.97 20.76 -12.69
C LEU A 678 12.79 22.07 -11.90
N LEU A 679 12.81 23.19 -12.60
CA LEU A 679 12.70 24.54 -12.06
C LEU A 679 11.32 25.13 -12.41
N VAL A 680 10.42 25.20 -11.43
CA VAL A 680 9.02 25.61 -11.62
C VAL A 680 8.82 27.03 -11.05
N TYR A 681 7.94 27.83 -11.64
CA TYR A 681 7.76 29.23 -11.28
C TYR A 681 6.30 29.72 -11.30
N GLY A 682 6.04 30.89 -10.71
CA GLY A 682 4.75 31.61 -10.74
C GLY A 682 4.81 32.92 -11.53
N PHE A 683 3.67 33.58 -11.79
CA PHE A 683 3.63 34.85 -12.55
C PHE A 683 4.37 36.00 -11.81
N PRO A 684 5.07 36.91 -12.53
CA PRO A 684 5.28 37.02 -13.98
C PRO A 684 6.56 36.34 -14.47
N GLU A 685 7.03 35.32 -13.76
CA GLU A 685 8.26 34.64 -14.15
C GLU A 685 8.08 33.88 -15.48
N LEU A 686 9.21 33.64 -16.14
CA LEU A 686 9.37 32.88 -17.37
C LEU A 686 10.61 32.01 -17.17
N TRP A 687 10.85 31.00 -17.99
CA TRP A 687 12.09 30.18 -17.95
C TRP A 687 13.36 31.04 -17.87
N TYR A 688 13.31 32.26 -18.44
CA TYR A 688 14.41 33.21 -18.44
C TYR A 688 14.79 33.71 -17.04
N THR A 689 13.90 33.66 -16.04
CA THR A 689 14.22 33.90 -14.62
C THR A 689 15.08 32.78 -14.02
N TRP A 690 15.16 31.63 -14.68
CA TRP A 690 15.98 30.49 -14.26
C TRP A 690 17.29 30.36 -15.05
N ARG A 691 17.60 31.30 -15.95
CA ARG A 691 18.74 31.17 -16.87
C ARG A 691 20.08 30.91 -16.16
N HIS A 692 20.31 31.55 -15.02
CA HIS A 692 21.54 31.40 -14.25
C HIS A 692 21.64 29.99 -13.65
N GLN A 693 20.53 29.47 -13.11
CA GLN A 693 20.42 28.14 -12.51
C GLN A 693 20.54 27.04 -13.58
N ILE A 694 19.87 27.20 -14.73
CA ILE A 694 19.94 26.25 -15.85
C ILE A 694 21.38 26.09 -16.32
N LEU A 695 22.11 27.21 -16.49
CA LEU A 695 23.51 27.18 -16.91
C LEU A 695 24.40 26.55 -15.84
N TYR A 696 24.25 26.96 -14.59
CA TYR A 696 25.05 26.45 -13.47
C TYR A 696 24.88 24.94 -13.29
N LEU A 697 23.66 24.44 -13.25
CA LEU A 697 23.37 23.02 -13.08
C LEU A 697 23.91 22.18 -14.24
N ALA A 698 23.77 22.67 -15.49
CA ALA A 698 24.33 22.02 -16.66
C ALA A 698 25.86 21.91 -16.61
N ASP A 699 26.53 22.97 -16.15
CA ASP A 699 27.99 22.98 -16.01
C ASP A 699 28.47 22.05 -14.86
N HIS A 700 27.57 21.64 -13.96
CA HIS A 700 27.83 20.71 -12.87
C HIS A 700 27.26 19.31 -13.08
N GLY A 701 26.97 18.93 -14.33
CA GLY A 701 26.60 17.55 -14.69
C GLY A 701 25.15 17.18 -14.41
N TYR A 702 24.26 18.16 -14.26
CA TYR A 702 22.82 17.95 -14.18
C TYR A 702 22.15 18.33 -15.48
N ARG A 703 21.00 17.72 -15.74
CA ARG A 703 20.05 18.15 -16.77
C ARG A 703 19.06 19.11 -16.12
N ALA A 704 19.10 20.39 -16.46
CA ALA A 704 18.17 21.38 -15.88
C ALA A 704 17.07 21.75 -16.87
N MET A 705 15.83 21.79 -16.39
CA MET A 705 14.64 22.16 -17.17
C MET A 705 13.81 23.21 -16.47
N ALA A 706 13.36 24.23 -17.21
CA ALA A 706 12.37 25.19 -16.74
C ALA A 706 11.19 25.26 -17.74
N PRO A 707 10.02 24.69 -17.39
CA PRO A 707 8.84 24.75 -18.24
C PRO A 707 8.18 26.11 -18.14
N ASP A 708 7.82 26.65 -19.30
CA ASP A 708 7.11 27.89 -19.42
C ASP A 708 5.60 27.63 -19.22
N LEU A 709 5.08 27.83 -18.01
CA LEU A 709 3.67 27.57 -17.67
C LEU A 709 2.73 28.68 -18.19
N ARG A 710 2.81 28.97 -19.50
CA ARG A 710 2.13 30.11 -20.11
C ARG A 710 0.66 29.83 -20.35
N GLY A 711 -0.17 30.82 -20.01
CA GLY A 711 -1.62 30.77 -20.07
C GLY A 711 -2.26 31.05 -21.44
N TYR A 712 -1.76 30.50 -22.53
CA TYR A 712 -2.38 30.65 -23.86
C TYR A 712 -2.45 29.31 -24.61
N ASP A 713 -3.35 29.25 -25.58
CA ASP A 713 -3.54 28.11 -26.46
C ASP A 713 -2.64 28.24 -27.70
N ASP A 714 -1.62 27.40 -27.83
CA ASP A 714 -0.66 27.41 -28.95
C ASP A 714 -1.29 27.12 -30.32
N THR A 715 -2.50 26.56 -30.37
CA THR A 715 -3.22 26.37 -31.65
C THR A 715 -3.90 27.65 -32.14
N THR A 716 -4.24 28.57 -31.22
CA THR A 716 -4.97 29.81 -31.52
C THR A 716 -4.16 31.08 -31.25
N GLY A 717 -3.06 30.99 -30.50
CA GLY A 717 -2.28 32.13 -30.01
C GLY A 717 -3.06 33.04 -29.06
N ALA A 718 -4.23 32.60 -28.57
CA ALA A 718 -5.15 33.42 -27.80
C ALA A 718 -4.94 33.22 -26.28
N PRO A 719 -5.08 34.29 -25.47
CA PRO A 719 -5.07 34.16 -24.01
C PRO A 719 -6.19 33.22 -23.54
N VAL A 720 -5.88 32.30 -22.63
CA VAL A 720 -6.90 31.49 -21.95
C VAL A 720 -7.59 32.39 -20.92
N ASN A 721 -8.79 32.85 -21.23
CA ASN A 721 -9.58 33.72 -20.36
C ASN A 721 -10.27 32.97 -19.20
N ASP A 722 -10.26 31.65 -19.24
CA ASP A 722 -10.85 30.79 -18.22
C ASP A 722 -9.86 30.55 -17.06
N HIS A 723 -10.11 31.19 -15.92
CA HIS A 723 -9.28 31.09 -14.73
C HIS A 723 -9.34 29.70 -14.06
N THR A 724 -10.35 28.87 -14.35
CA THR A 724 -10.46 27.51 -13.78
C THR A 724 -9.33 26.60 -14.27
N LYS A 725 -8.76 26.89 -15.44
CA LYS A 725 -7.60 26.20 -16.02
C LYS A 725 -6.26 26.54 -15.35
N PHE A 726 -6.24 27.51 -14.44
CA PHE A 726 -5.04 27.96 -13.70
C PHE A 726 -5.08 27.54 -12.23
N THR A 727 -5.95 26.60 -11.88
CA THR A 727 -5.92 26.00 -10.54
C THR A 727 -4.65 25.17 -10.36
N ILE A 728 -4.20 25.05 -9.12
CA ILE A 728 -3.01 24.26 -8.77
C ILE A 728 -3.16 22.80 -9.22
N HIS A 729 -4.39 22.28 -9.26
CA HIS A 729 -4.68 20.94 -9.75
C HIS A 729 -4.37 20.76 -11.24
N HIS A 730 -4.77 21.71 -12.09
CA HIS A 730 -4.45 21.66 -13.52
C HIS A 730 -2.94 21.79 -13.76
N LEU A 731 -2.28 22.73 -13.07
CA LEU A 731 -0.84 22.96 -13.20
C LEU A 731 -0.01 21.75 -12.75
N VAL A 732 -0.39 21.09 -11.64
CA VAL A 732 0.25 19.86 -11.19
C VAL A 732 0.01 18.73 -12.20
N GLY A 733 -1.19 18.64 -12.77
CA GLY A 733 -1.50 17.69 -13.85
C GLY A 733 -0.60 17.87 -15.08
N ASP A 734 -0.39 19.11 -15.52
CA ASP A 734 0.49 19.44 -16.65
C ASP A 734 1.95 19.10 -16.36
N LEU A 735 2.44 19.38 -15.14
CA LEU A 735 3.80 19.04 -14.72
C LEU A 735 4.02 17.52 -14.65
N ILE A 736 3.03 16.76 -14.17
CA ILE A 736 3.08 15.29 -14.19
C ILE A 736 3.13 14.80 -15.64
N GLY A 737 2.26 15.31 -16.51
CA GLY A 737 2.26 14.94 -17.92
C GLY A 737 3.59 15.26 -18.63
N LEU A 738 4.24 16.37 -18.26
CA LEU A 738 5.56 16.73 -18.76
C LEU A 738 6.66 15.77 -18.30
N LEU A 739 6.75 15.52 -16.99
CA LEU A 739 7.68 14.53 -16.41
C LEU A 739 7.48 13.18 -17.07
N ASP A 740 6.23 12.90 -17.42
CA ASP A 740 5.87 11.63 -18.00
C ASP A 740 6.45 11.47 -19.43
N VAL A 741 6.31 12.50 -20.27
CA VAL A 741 6.92 12.51 -21.62
C VAL A 741 8.45 12.47 -21.59
N ILE A 742 9.08 13.09 -20.57
CA ILE A 742 10.54 13.12 -20.44
C ILE A 742 11.09 11.74 -20.07
N THR A 743 10.45 11.06 -19.12
CA THR A 743 10.93 9.76 -18.60
C THR A 743 10.70 8.61 -19.59
N ASP A 744 9.67 8.66 -20.43
CA ASP A 744 9.48 7.67 -21.51
C ASP A 744 10.55 7.76 -22.63
N LYS A 745 11.22 8.91 -22.80
CA LYS A 745 12.27 9.10 -23.81
C LYS A 745 13.66 8.66 -23.35
N ASP A 746 13.89 8.59 -22.03
CA ASP A 746 15.19 8.25 -21.45
C ASP A 746 15.07 7.01 -20.54
N GLU A 747 15.44 5.83 -21.06
CA GLU A 747 15.46 4.54 -20.32
C GLU A 747 16.35 4.55 -19.06
N LYS A 748 17.04 5.66 -18.76
CA LYS A 748 18.05 5.81 -17.71
C LYS A 748 17.63 6.69 -16.53
N VAL A 749 16.44 7.27 -16.49
CA VAL A 749 16.00 8.10 -15.34
C VAL A 749 15.25 7.24 -14.33
N PRO A 750 15.83 6.85 -13.17
CA PRO A 750 15.14 6.04 -12.19
C PRO A 750 14.39 6.94 -11.19
N ASP A 751 13.11 6.61 -11.01
CA ASP A 751 12.10 7.13 -10.08
C ASP A 751 11.75 8.64 -10.14
N ARG A 752 10.44 8.89 -10.06
CA ARG A 752 9.77 10.20 -10.09
C ARG A 752 10.29 11.13 -8.98
N VAL A 753 10.34 12.45 -9.29
CA VAL A 753 10.72 13.61 -8.44
C VAL A 753 11.20 13.25 -7.03
N LYS A 754 12.52 13.19 -6.85
CA LYS A 754 13.16 12.77 -5.59
C LYS A 754 13.45 13.92 -4.62
N ALA A 755 13.29 15.16 -5.08
CA ALA A 755 13.56 16.39 -4.34
C ALA A 755 12.61 17.50 -4.81
N LEU A 756 12.17 18.38 -3.91
CA LEU A 756 11.51 19.63 -4.28
C LEU A 756 12.28 20.79 -3.65
N VAL A 757 12.96 21.60 -4.47
CA VAL A 757 13.52 22.88 -4.02
C VAL A 757 12.47 23.95 -4.27
N ASN A 758 11.80 24.41 -3.21
CA ASN A 758 10.82 25.48 -3.33
C ASN A 758 11.53 26.83 -3.17
N LEU A 759 11.78 27.48 -4.29
CA LEU A 759 12.35 28.82 -4.36
C LEU A 759 11.18 29.81 -4.38
N SER A 760 10.52 29.87 -3.22
CA SER A 760 9.32 30.62 -2.84
C SER A 760 8.49 31.30 -3.93
N VAL A 761 7.27 30.78 -4.15
CA VAL A 761 6.11 31.61 -4.50
C VAL A 761 4.90 31.08 -3.71
N SER A 762 4.45 31.82 -2.70
CA SER A 762 3.19 31.57 -1.97
C SER A 762 3.04 30.18 -1.32
N PHE A 763 3.98 29.74 -0.46
CA PHE A 763 3.61 28.73 0.54
C PHE A 763 2.71 29.39 1.59
N LEU A 764 1.45 29.53 1.24
CA LEU A 764 0.41 29.97 2.14
C LEU A 764 -0.34 28.69 2.53
N PRO A 765 -0.15 28.18 3.75
CA PRO A 765 -0.87 27.00 4.20
C PRO A 765 -2.36 27.22 3.96
N TRP A 766 -3.06 26.16 3.55
CA TRP A 766 -4.49 26.20 3.38
C TRP A 766 -5.12 26.70 4.71
N ASN A 767 -5.75 27.88 4.67
CA ASN A 767 -6.27 28.54 5.87
C ASN A 767 -7.65 27.94 6.24
N PRO A 768 -7.76 27.21 7.37
CA PRO A 768 -9.04 26.67 7.82
C PRO A 768 -10.08 27.73 8.15
N ASN A 769 -9.62 28.94 8.47
CA ASN A 769 -10.45 29.98 9.04
C ASN A 769 -10.99 30.97 7.99
N GLY A 770 -10.67 30.78 6.70
CA GLY A 770 -11.26 31.57 5.61
C GLY A 770 -10.42 31.58 4.33
N ASP A 771 -11.08 31.91 3.22
CA ASP A 771 -10.46 32.16 1.92
C ASP A 771 -9.34 33.21 2.05
N MET A 772 -8.22 32.96 1.37
CA MET A 772 -7.06 33.84 1.31
C MET A 772 -7.40 35.21 0.72
N VAL A 773 -8.22 35.27 -0.34
CA VAL A 773 -8.63 36.53 -0.95
C VAL A 773 -9.37 37.38 0.08
N GLU A 774 -10.31 36.77 0.80
CA GLU A 774 -11.06 37.45 1.88
C GLU A 774 -10.17 37.81 3.07
N THR A 775 -9.22 36.95 3.44
CA THR A 775 -8.28 37.20 4.54
C THR A 775 -7.39 38.41 4.23
N LEU A 776 -6.86 38.49 3.01
CA LEU A 776 -6.02 39.60 2.57
C LEU A 776 -6.84 40.89 2.41
N ARG A 777 -8.07 40.79 1.89
CA ARG A 777 -9.00 41.91 1.82
C ARG A 777 -9.35 42.43 3.21
N ALA A 778 -9.54 41.57 4.20
CA ALA A 778 -9.80 41.97 5.58
C ALA A 778 -8.56 42.63 6.24
N ALA A 779 -7.36 42.11 5.97
CA ALA A 779 -6.12 42.59 6.58
C ALA A 779 -5.59 43.90 5.95
N TYR A 780 -5.76 44.08 4.65
CA TYR A 780 -5.12 45.16 3.87
C TYR A 780 -6.10 46.02 3.06
N GLY A 781 -7.39 45.67 3.04
CA GLY A 781 -8.43 46.38 2.29
C GLY A 781 -8.57 45.94 0.83
N GLU A 782 -9.58 46.50 0.15
CA GLU A 782 -9.88 46.23 -1.28
C GLU A 782 -8.78 46.68 -2.25
N ASP A 783 -7.88 47.55 -1.79
CA ASP A 783 -6.79 48.09 -2.59
C ASP A 783 -5.56 47.16 -2.69
N HIS A 784 -5.56 46.05 -1.95
CA HIS A 784 -4.50 45.04 -2.02
C HIS A 784 -4.45 44.40 -3.42
N TYR A 785 -3.24 44.09 -3.91
CA TYR A 785 -3.04 43.65 -5.29
C TYR A 785 -3.79 42.34 -5.61
N VAL A 786 -3.79 41.37 -4.69
CA VAL A 786 -4.53 40.09 -4.84
C VAL A 786 -6.03 40.33 -5.01
N SER A 787 -6.60 41.26 -4.23
CA SER A 787 -8.03 41.62 -4.30
C SER A 787 -8.36 42.30 -5.63
N ARG A 788 -7.50 43.20 -6.11
CA ARG A 788 -7.66 43.87 -7.40
C ARG A 788 -7.56 42.92 -8.59
N PHE A 789 -6.71 41.89 -8.49
CA PHE A 789 -6.54 40.91 -9.57
C PHE A 789 -7.76 40.02 -9.76
N GLN A 790 -8.67 39.95 -8.77
CA GLN A 790 -9.96 39.24 -8.88
C GLN A 790 -10.96 39.90 -9.83
N GLU A 791 -10.69 41.12 -10.32
CA GLU A 791 -11.61 41.87 -11.18
C GLU A 791 -11.07 41.97 -12.63
N PRO A 792 -11.45 41.06 -13.55
CA PRO A 792 -10.80 40.90 -14.85
C PRO A 792 -10.92 42.10 -15.80
N GLU A 793 -11.97 42.89 -15.66
CA GLU A 793 -12.15 44.04 -16.54
C GLU A 793 -11.41 45.29 -16.04
N LYS A 794 -11.18 45.39 -14.72
CA LYS A 794 -10.63 46.61 -14.13
C LYS A 794 -9.10 46.65 -14.23
N MET A 795 -8.43 45.53 -14.04
CA MET A 795 -6.96 45.48 -14.07
C MET A 795 -6.41 45.53 -15.49
N GLU A 796 -7.00 44.79 -16.42
CA GLU A 796 -6.65 44.81 -17.83
C GLU A 796 -6.87 46.21 -18.44
N ALA A 797 -7.98 46.90 -18.11
CA ALA A 797 -8.23 48.27 -18.54
C ALA A 797 -7.28 49.31 -17.91
N LYS A 798 -6.60 48.93 -16.82
CA LYS A 798 -5.61 49.76 -16.13
C LYS A 798 -4.20 49.52 -16.68
N PHE A 799 -3.86 48.27 -16.97
CA PHE A 799 -2.63 47.88 -17.66
C PHE A 799 -2.57 48.40 -19.10
N SER A 800 -3.70 48.43 -19.82
CA SER A 800 -3.76 48.98 -21.18
C SER A 800 -3.39 50.47 -21.30
N LYS A 801 -3.30 51.19 -20.17
CA LYS A 801 -2.88 52.61 -20.11
C LYS A 801 -1.37 52.79 -19.94
N MET A 802 -0.60 51.71 -19.80
CA MET A 802 0.85 51.72 -19.59
C MET A 802 1.52 50.83 -20.64
N SER A 803 2.80 51.09 -20.95
CA SER A 803 3.55 50.14 -21.77
C SER A 803 3.84 48.85 -20.97
N THR A 804 3.82 47.71 -21.64
CA THR A 804 4.18 46.40 -21.07
C THR A 804 5.54 46.45 -20.37
N GLN A 805 6.51 47.14 -20.99
CA GLN A 805 7.83 47.38 -20.39
C GLN A 805 7.75 48.13 -19.05
N THR A 806 6.89 49.14 -18.93
CA THR A 806 6.69 49.86 -17.65
C THR A 806 6.09 48.93 -16.59
N ILE A 807 5.15 48.08 -16.98
CA ILE A 807 4.49 47.12 -16.08
C ILE A 807 5.50 46.07 -15.59
N VAL A 808 6.25 45.46 -16.51
CA VAL A 808 7.32 44.49 -16.22
C VAL A 808 8.34 45.06 -15.25
N LYS A 809 8.88 46.25 -15.56
CA LYS A 809 9.85 46.92 -14.69
C LYS A 809 9.28 47.09 -13.28
N ARG A 810 8.00 47.43 -13.15
CA ARG A 810 7.38 47.56 -11.82
C ARG A 810 7.27 46.26 -11.08
N PHE A 811 6.82 45.19 -11.74
CA PHE A 811 6.75 43.87 -11.12
C PHE A 811 8.11 43.35 -10.69
N LEU A 812 9.12 43.44 -11.56
CA LEU A 812 10.47 42.92 -11.29
C LEU A 812 11.23 43.76 -10.24
N THR A 813 10.78 44.98 -9.94
CA THR A 813 11.40 45.85 -8.92
C THR A 813 10.61 45.92 -7.61
N ILE A 814 9.63 45.05 -7.38
CA ILE A 814 8.86 45.10 -6.14
C ILE A 814 9.76 44.72 -4.95
N ARG A 815 9.81 45.63 -3.96
CA ARG A 815 10.52 45.48 -2.68
C ARG A 815 9.64 46.03 -1.56
N ASP A 816 9.80 45.55 -0.32
CA ASP A 816 9.10 46.13 0.84
C ASP A 816 9.48 47.62 1.03
N PRO A 817 8.51 48.55 0.93
CA PRO A 817 8.74 49.98 1.10
C PRO A 817 9.06 50.42 2.55
N THR A 818 8.78 49.60 3.56
CA THR A 818 8.86 50.00 4.98
C THR A 818 10.29 50.23 5.46
N ARG A 819 11.30 49.60 4.84
CA ARG A 819 12.73 49.89 5.07
C ARG A 819 13.27 51.12 4.33
N ASN A 820 12.56 51.60 3.30
CA ASN A 820 13.02 52.68 2.40
C ASN A 820 12.30 54.03 2.59
N ASN A 821 11.64 54.28 3.74
CA ASN A 821 10.91 55.53 4.01
C ASN A 821 9.81 55.87 2.97
N ILE A 822 9.22 54.87 2.32
CA ILE A 822 8.11 55.10 1.39
C ILE A 822 6.80 55.01 2.21
N PRO A 823 5.95 56.06 2.23
CA PRO A 823 4.74 56.11 3.07
C PRO A 823 3.77 54.93 2.83
N LYS A 824 3.09 54.45 3.88
CA LYS A 824 2.15 53.30 3.85
C LYS A 824 0.98 53.49 2.88
N ASP A 825 0.53 54.73 2.69
CA ASP A 825 -0.46 55.15 1.69
C ASP A 825 0.08 55.12 0.26
N LYS A 826 1.37 54.79 0.08
CA LYS A 826 2.09 54.84 -1.19
C LYS A 826 2.81 53.54 -1.58
N GLY A 827 2.70 52.44 -0.85
CA GLY A 827 3.31 51.17 -1.24
C GLY A 827 2.45 50.43 -2.28
N HIS A 828 3.05 49.97 -3.38
CA HIS A 828 2.45 49.02 -4.35
C HIS A 828 1.41 49.54 -5.36
N ASP A 829 1.30 50.86 -5.59
CA ASP A 829 0.53 51.33 -6.75
C ASP A 829 1.30 51.09 -8.06
N LEU A 830 1.04 49.94 -8.69
CA LEU A 830 1.56 49.56 -10.01
C LEU A 830 1.14 50.53 -11.13
N SER A 831 0.29 51.53 -10.87
CA SER A 831 -0.26 52.48 -11.87
C SER A 831 0.21 53.92 -11.80
N ARG A 832 1.28 54.20 -11.07
CA ARG A 832 1.94 55.52 -11.10
C ARG A 832 2.45 55.88 -12.50
N ASN A 833 2.84 57.13 -12.73
CA ASN A 833 3.59 57.54 -13.93
C ASN A 833 5.06 57.87 -13.63
N ALA A 834 5.59 57.41 -12.48
CA ALA A 834 6.98 57.66 -12.10
C ALA A 834 7.96 56.73 -12.86
N PRO A 835 9.16 57.23 -13.26
CA PRO A 835 10.22 56.41 -13.84
C PRO A 835 10.64 55.30 -12.88
N VAL A 836 10.80 54.08 -13.39
CA VAL A 836 11.32 52.95 -12.60
C VAL A 836 12.84 52.92 -12.77
N THR A 837 13.57 52.99 -11.67
CA THR A 837 15.03 52.76 -11.68
C THR A 837 15.27 51.26 -11.57
N LEU A 838 16.04 50.68 -12.49
CA LEU A 838 16.32 49.25 -12.48
C LEU A 838 17.39 48.91 -11.45
N PRO A 839 17.24 47.79 -10.71
CA PRO A 839 18.26 47.30 -9.80
C PRO A 839 19.46 46.72 -10.58
N PRO A 840 20.64 46.60 -9.96
CA PRO A 840 21.86 46.14 -10.64
C PRO A 840 21.77 44.77 -11.33
N TRP A 841 20.88 43.90 -10.87
CA TRP A 841 20.67 42.56 -11.43
C TRP A 841 19.75 42.54 -12.67
N LEU A 842 19.00 43.62 -12.93
CA LEU A 842 18.03 43.70 -14.01
C LEU A 842 18.48 44.72 -15.06
N SER A 843 18.92 44.24 -16.22
CA SER A 843 19.29 45.12 -17.33
C SER A 843 18.07 45.65 -18.09
N GLU A 844 18.26 46.72 -18.87
CA GLU A 844 17.23 47.20 -19.81
C GLU A 844 16.86 46.15 -20.86
N GLU A 845 17.84 45.35 -21.30
CA GLU A 845 17.64 44.24 -22.24
C GLU A 845 16.80 43.10 -21.62
N ASP A 846 17.06 42.75 -20.35
CA ASP A 846 16.24 41.76 -19.64
C ASP A 846 14.79 42.26 -19.51
N ALA A 847 14.59 43.52 -19.12
CA ALA A 847 13.26 44.12 -19.00
C ALA A 847 12.53 44.17 -20.35
N GLU A 848 13.24 44.45 -21.44
CA GLU A 848 12.70 44.41 -22.81
C GLU A 848 12.35 42.99 -23.25
N TYR A 849 13.17 41.99 -22.88
CA TYR A 849 12.87 40.59 -23.16
C TYR A 849 11.56 40.16 -22.49
N PHE A 850 11.41 40.38 -21.18
CA PHE A 850 10.18 40.08 -20.45
C PHE A 850 8.96 40.81 -21.05
N ALA A 851 9.12 42.09 -21.40
CA ALA A 851 8.07 42.86 -22.04
C ALA A 851 7.66 42.26 -23.40
N SER A 852 8.62 41.88 -24.24
CA SER A 852 8.36 41.28 -25.55
C SER A 852 7.63 39.94 -25.47
N GLN A 853 7.84 39.17 -24.39
CA GLN A 853 7.12 37.91 -24.18
C GLN A 853 5.68 38.19 -23.73
N LEU A 854 5.47 39.13 -22.80
CA LEU A 854 4.14 39.50 -22.34
C LEU A 854 3.31 40.25 -23.39
N ASP A 855 3.95 41.00 -24.30
CA ASP A 855 3.27 41.63 -25.45
C ASP A 855 2.65 40.59 -26.38
N LYS A 856 3.22 39.37 -26.46
CA LYS A 856 2.66 38.28 -27.27
C LYS A 856 1.45 37.64 -26.60
N THR A 857 1.44 37.55 -25.28
CA THR A 857 0.51 36.71 -24.52
C THR A 857 -0.56 37.49 -23.76
N GLY A 858 -0.37 38.80 -23.60
CA GLY A 858 -1.11 39.61 -22.66
C GLY A 858 -0.87 39.21 -21.19
N PHE A 859 -1.57 39.90 -20.29
CA PHE A 859 -1.45 39.70 -18.83
C PHE A 859 -2.48 38.72 -18.26
N SER A 860 -3.54 38.40 -18.99
CA SER A 860 -4.70 37.67 -18.47
C SER A 860 -4.35 36.27 -17.97
N GLY A 861 -3.52 35.50 -18.70
CA GLY A 861 -3.06 34.19 -18.24
C GLY A 861 -2.27 34.27 -16.93
N GLY A 862 -1.43 35.30 -16.80
CA GLY A 862 -0.70 35.58 -15.57
C GLY A 862 -1.57 35.98 -14.38
N LEU A 863 -2.56 36.84 -14.63
CA LEU A 863 -3.52 37.27 -13.62
C LEU A 863 -4.46 36.13 -13.18
N ASN A 864 -4.71 35.16 -14.06
CA ASN A 864 -5.54 34.00 -13.75
C ASN A 864 -4.95 33.10 -12.65
N TYR A 865 -3.62 33.06 -12.47
CA TYR A 865 -2.99 32.42 -11.31
C TYR A 865 -3.52 32.97 -9.98
N TYR A 866 -3.75 34.28 -9.90
CA TYR A 866 -4.29 34.93 -8.71
C TYR A 866 -5.81 34.82 -8.62
N ARG A 867 -6.52 34.81 -9.76
CA ARG A 867 -7.99 34.62 -9.80
C ARG A 867 -8.40 33.21 -9.38
N ALA A 868 -7.55 32.23 -9.65
CA ALA A 868 -7.78 30.86 -9.24
C ALA A 868 -7.62 30.65 -7.72
N LEU A 869 -7.15 31.64 -6.92
CA LEU A 869 -6.92 31.46 -5.48
C LEU A 869 -8.18 31.08 -4.70
N HIS A 870 -9.33 31.67 -5.03
CA HIS A 870 -10.62 31.33 -4.40
C HIS A 870 -10.99 29.86 -4.69
N LEU A 871 -10.96 29.47 -5.96
CA LEU A 871 -11.27 28.12 -6.39
C LEU A 871 -10.25 27.10 -5.88
N ASN A 872 -8.97 27.47 -5.81
CA ASN A 872 -7.92 26.66 -5.19
C ASN A 872 -8.20 26.46 -3.70
N TRP A 873 -8.70 27.46 -2.96
CA TRP A 873 -9.07 27.28 -1.56
C TRP A 873 -10.21 26.27 -1.39
N GLU A 874 -11.23 26.33 -2.24
CA GLU A 874 -12.35 25.38 -2.25
C GLU A 874 -11.90 23.97 -2.63
N LEU A 875 -11.17 23.81 -3.73
CA LEU A 875 -10.69 22.51 -4.21
C LEU A 875 -9.66 21.89 -3.27
N ASN A 876 -8.80 22.71 -2.66
CA ASN A 876 -7.81 22.24 -1.68
C ASN A 876 -8.42 21.85 -0.33
N SER A 877 -9.72 22.08 -0.10
CA SER A 877 -10.39 21.67 1.14
C SER A 877 -10.29 20.15 1.38
N ALA A 878 -10.27 19.34 0.31
CA ALA A 878 -10.06 17.90 0.35
C ALA A 878 -8.64 17.48 0.83
N TRP A 879 -7.71 18.44 0.88
CA TRP A 879 -6.32 18.27 1.28
C TRP A 879 -6.02 18.96 2.62
N ARG A 880 -7.06 19.37 3.37
CA ARG A 880 -6.91 19.97 4.69
C ARG A 880 -6.05 19.08 5.59
N GLY A 881 -4.95 19.65 6.09
CA GLY A 881 -4.02 18.95 6.98
C GLY A 881 -2.98 18.07 6.28
N ALA A 882 -3.03 17.95 4.96
CA ALA A 882 -1.97 17.29 4.19
C ALA A 882 -0.62 18.00 4.41
N LYS A 883 0.46 17.21 4.43
CA LYS A 883 1.82 17.65 4.75
C LYS A 883 2.74 17.41 3.56
N VAL A 884 3.73 18.29 3.38
CA VAL A 884 4.80 18.08 2.39
C VAL A 884 5.78 17.04 2.95
N GLN A 885 5.77 15.84 2.38
CA GLN A 885 6.54 14.67 2.86
C GLN A 885 7.85 14.44 2.10
N VAL A 886 8.34 15.45 1.38
CA VAL A 886 9.65 15.38 0.69
C VAL A 886 10.63 16.32 1.36
N PRO A 887 11.93 15.99 1.39
CA PRO A 887 12.96 16.92 1.84
C PRO A 887 12.81 18.27 1.14
N THR A 888 12.74 19.34 1.92
CA THR A 888 12.39 20.68 1.44
C THR A 888 13.34 21.72 2.03
N LYS A 889 13.88 22.60 1.19
CA LYS A 889 14.47 23.88 1.62
C LYS A 889 13.59 25.04 1.16
N PHE A 890 13.46 26.05 2.01
CA PHE A 890 12.71 27.27 1.69
C PHE A 890 13.62 28.48 1.76
N LEU A 891 13.62 29.26 0.69
CA LEU A 891 14.46 30.43 0.54
C LEU A 891 13.58 31.65 0.28
N ILE A 892 13.82 32.75 0.98
CA ILE A 892 13.08 34.02 0.84
C ILE A 892 13.99 35.23 1.07
N GLY A 893 13.75 36.33 0.37
CA GLY A 893 14.48 37.59 0.59
C GLY A 893 13.96 38.36 1.81
N ASP A 894 14.85 39.02 2.56
CA ASP A 894 14.47 39.83 3.72
C ASP A 894 13.74 41.14 3.34
N LEU A 895 13.73 41.51 2.07
CA LEU A 895 12.94 42.60 1.48
C LEU A 895 11.72 42.12 0.68
N ASP A 896 11.42 40.81 0.69
CA ASP A 896 10.24 40.24 0.02
C ASP A 896 8.96 40.69 0.74
N LEU A 897 7.99 41.17 -0.05
CA LEU A 897 6.68 41.60 0.43
C LEU A 897 5.91 40.51 1.20
N ASN A 898 6.03 39.24 0.80
CA ASN A 898 5.39 38.10 1.47
C ASN A 898 6.04 37.81 2.82
N TYR A 899 7.34 38.08 2.98
CA TYR A 899 8.02 37.91 4.26
C TYR A 899 7.50 38.88 5.34
N HIS A 900 7.00 40.04 4.92
CA HIS A 900 6.42 41.07 5.82
C HIS A 900 4.90 41.06 5.85
N MET A 901 4.25 40.06 5.24
CA MET A 901 2.82 39.85 5.44
C MET A 901 2.53 39.49 6.90
N THR A 902 1.38 39.95 7.40
CA THR A 902 0.95 39.77 8.79
C THR A 902 0.90 38.28 9.12
N GLY A 903 1.65 37.84 10.13
CA GLY A 903 1.71 36.45 10.56
C GLY A 903 2.72 35.58 9.80
N MET A 904 3.35 36.06 8.71
CA MET A 904 4.26 35.22 7.92
C MET A 904 5.60 35.00 8.59
N LYS A 905 6.14 35.98 9.33
CA LYS A 905 7.38 35.78 10.08
C LYS A 905 7.19 34.78 11.20
N GLU A 906 6.09 34.91 11.94
CA GLU A 906 5.70 33.96 12.98
C GLU A 906 5.48 32.57 12.37
N TYR A 907 4.83 32.49 11.20
CA TYR A 907 4.65 31.22 10.52
C TYR A 907 5.99 30.57 10.11
N ILE A 908 6.88 31.34 9.49
CA ILE A 908 8.18 30.87 9.00
C ILE A 908 9.11 30.48 10.16
N HIS A 909 9.17 31.29 11.22
CA HIS A 909 10.16 31.15 12.30
C HIS A 909 9.64 30.41 13.54
N ASP A 910 8.35 30.53 13.89
CA ASP A 910 7.77 29.99 15.14
C ASP A 910 7.12 28.61 14.94
N CYS A 911 7.80 27.74 14.20
CA CYS A 911 7.40 26.35 13.91
C CYS A 911 6.10 26.16 13.11
N GLY A 912 5.43 27.23 12.65
CA GLY A 912 4.23 27.12 11.81
C GLY A 912 4.52 26.34 10.53
N PHE A 913 5.63 26.66 9.88
CA PHE A 913 6.03 26.03 8.63
C PHE A 913 6.51 24.59 8.79
N LEU A 914 7.25 24.28 9.86
CA LEU A 914 7.63 22.91 10.24
C LEU A 914 6.41 22.02 10.48
N LYS A 915 5.29 22.57 10.95
CA LYS A 915 4.05 21.78 11.12
C LYS A 915 3.50 21.32 9.79
N ASP A 916 3.64 22.09 8.72
CA ASP A 916 3.07 21.78 7.39
C ASP A 916 4.09 21.10 6.46
N VAL A 917 5.37 21.28 6.74
CA VAL A 917 6.51 20.66 6.04
C VAL A 917 7.40 19.94 7.08
N PRO A 918 7.05 18.71 7.49
CA PRO A 918 7.78 17.98 8.54
C PRO A 918 9.24 17.65 8.17
N LEU A 919 9.56 17.61 6.88
CA LEU A 919 10.91 17.39 6.35
C LEU A 919 11.56 18.68 5.83
N LEU A 920 11.22 19.82 6.44
CA LEU A 920 11.87 21.10 6.17
C LEU A 920 13.29 21.05 6.74
N GLU A 921 14.28 21.03 5.85
CA GLU A 921 15.70 20.96 6.21
C GLU A 921 16.23 22.33 6.65
N GLU A 922 15.83 23.38 5.94
CA GLU A 922 16.40 24.71 6.10
C GLU A 922 15.42 25.81 5.66
N VAL A 923 15.40 26.91 6.43
CA VAL A 923 14.80 28.19 6.06
C VAL A 923 15.95 29.19 5.90
N VAL A 924 16.12 29.71 4.68
CA VAL A 924 17.14 30.71 4.36
C VAL A 924 16.48 32.05 4.11
N VAL A 925 16.82 33.04 4.94
CA VAL A 925 16.41 34.43 4.75
C VAL A 925 17.59 35.20 4.18
N MET A 926 17.51 35.57 2.91
CA MET A 926 18.60 36.19 2.17
C MET A 926 18.64 37.70 2.42
N GLU A 927 19.79 38.19 2.87
CA GLU A 927 19.99 39.60 3.18
C GLU A 927 20.12 40.46 1.90
N ASP A 928 19.40 41.58 1.88
CA ASP A 928 19.37 42.53 0.76
C ASP A 928 18.89 41.88 -0.55
N ALA A 929 17.91 40.99 -0.44
CA ALA A 929 17.23 40.37 -1.55
C ALA A 929 15.72 40.59 -1.42
N ALA A 930 15.05 40.89 -2.54
CA ALA A 930 13.61 41.07 -2.59
C ALA A 930 12.93 39.83 -3.19
N HIS A 931 11.96 40.02 -4.08
CA HIS A 931 11.08 38.95 -4.55
C HIS A 931 11.74 37.98 -5.53
N PHE A 932 12.77 38.39 -6.27
CA PHE A 932 13.36 37.59 -7.35
C PHE A 932 14.73 37.06 -6.96
N ILE A 933 14.81 36.30 -5.85
CA ILE A 933 16.07 35.84 -5.24
C ILE A 933 16.94 35.01 -6.20
N ASN A 934 16.33 34.25 -7.10
CA ASN A 934 16.99 33.49 -8.19
C ASN A 934 17.78 34.40 -9.15
N GLN A 935 17.39 35.66 -9.27
CA GLN A 935 18.05 36.69 -10.08
C GLN A 935 18.91 37.64 -9.24
N GLU A 936 18.48 37.96 -8.02
CA GLU A 936 19.17 38.90 -7.14
C GLU A 936 20.43 38.31 -6.52
N LYS A 937 20.42 37.01 -6.21
CA LYS A 937 21.50 36.28 -5.53
C LYS A 937 21.76 34.92 -6.22
N PRO A 938 22.01 34.88 -7.55
CA PRO A 938 22.02 33.64 -8.32
C PRO A 938 23.06 32.63 -7.81
N ASP A 939 24.26 33.08 -7.41
CA ASP A 939 25.31 32.19 -6.91
C ASP A 939 24.94 31.51 -5.59
N GLU A 940 24.30 32.25 -4.68
CA GLU A 940 23.87 31.72 -3.39
C GLU A 940 22.71 30.73 -3.58
N ILE A 941 21.74 31.06 -4.43
CA ILE A 941 20.66 30.14 -4.82
C ILE A 941 21.20 28.86 -5.46
N ASN A 942 22.16 28.98 -6.38
CA ASN A 942 22.78 27.85 -7.06
C ASN A 942 23.43 26.88 -6.05
N ASN A 943 24.12 27.39 -5.05
CA ASN A 943 24.74 26.57 -4.01
C ASN A 943 23.70 25.78 -3.18
N HIS A 944 22.57 26.42 -2.82
CA HIS A 944 21.50 25.73 -2.09
C HIS A 944 20.80 24.67 -2.94
N ILE A 945 20.51 24.95 -4.22
CA ILE A 945 19.94 23.96 -5.15
C ILE A 945 20.89 22.77 -5.30
N PHE A 946 22.19 23.04 -5.43
CA PHE A 946 23.21 22.00 -5.62
C PHE A 946 23.40 21.12 -4.38
N SER A 947 23.42 21.70 -3.17
CA SER A 947 23.52 20.93 -1.91
C SER A 947 22.39 19.91 -1.79
N VAL A 948 21.13 20.32 -2.02
CA VAL A 948 19.98 19.40 -1.98
C VAL A 948 20.12 18.30 -3.02
N SER A 949 20.52 18.67 -4.24
CA SER A 949 20.66 17.72 -5.34
C SER A 949 21.76 16.68 -5.10
N ALA A 950 22.88 17.10 -4.48
CA ALA A 950 24.02 16.24 -4.17
C ALA A 950 23.78 15.30 -2.97
N GLU A 951 23.13 15.79 -1.91
CA GLU A 951 22.80 15.00 -0.72
C GLU A 951 21.87 13.82 -1.06
N ILE A 952 20.94 14.05 -1.98
CA ILE A 952 20.00 13.02 -2.46
C ILE A 952 20.71 11.94 -3.29
N LEU A 953 21.78 12.29 -4.03
CA LEU A 953 22.58 11.30 -4.75
C LEU A 953 23.45 10.43 -3.81
N ILE A 954 23.94 10.99 -2.70
CA ILE A 954 24.80 10.29 -1.73
C ILE A 954 24.01 9.29 -0.87
N LEU A 955 22.77 9.59 -0.50
CA LEU A 955 21.90 8.67 0.25
C LEU A 955 21.53 7.41 -0.55
N HIS A 956 21.84 7.37 -1.84
CA HIS A 956 21.50 6.28 -2.76
C HIS A 956 22.70 5.52 -3.33
N SER A 957 23.94 5.95 -3.05
CA SER A 957 25.17 5.19 -3.31
C SER A 957 25.58 4.37 -2.10
#